data_AF-A0A352TTX2-F1
#
_entry.id   AF-A0A352TTX2-F1
#
_cell.length_a   1.000
_cell.length_b   1.000
_cell.length_c   1.000
_cell.angle_alpha   90.00
_cell.angle_beta   90.00
_cell.angle_gamma   90.00
#
_symmetry.space_group_name_H-M   'P 1'
#
loop_
_entity.id
_entity.type
_entity.pdbx_description
1 polymer ?
#
loop_
_entity_poly.entity_id
_entity_poly.type
_entity_poly.pdbx_seq_one_letter_code
_entity_poly.pdbx_strand_id
1 'polypeptide(L)'
;DYLFEKEKENKALHDALTDVIKTNTADVHFNNYLEYSFMDNVLRGGTPLMLETKDGRIPYYIYSRKHGDLERDYNFFSIEPNVLSQGNGNFRDVLQNRRNDLFFEPDIKAFNVVQFASFIQADGYNPLNIAGLAFHYEGAKLQPELDTFLKHPFSPGQLLNVLKTLGKEILFNDIIKESRVSFVAHFQEGYWEDHFTYIYDLIETYQAIYPDQMASLLFDQDVTYFLSDAVVEPRKNKYLKLPDGRIRQYRAERHVHRSSKHLLDSQGHPIKHSVYTKLITLVVNKFMHLDPESKGLMYEGGKPGWNDAMNGLPGLFGSGVSELFELHKLLTFLVKQTQTFSPTSTVVLAPLCTLLNRMTEMDFKIFDDRMSALEDYREAIEQPLSTESVSYDLVNTVLNKMKAHLDQTLAYYETLDIMPTYITYEAKDYHVLREENDIAFVEVTSFESKSVPFFLEANARYLKSVASKEKAKTLHKEVKSSDIYDDKLKMFKTSAPLDHASYELGRIKAFTAGWLERESIFLHMTYKYLLGLIVSGAYDDFYEAIQTNMICFLDEGVYGRSTLENSSFLASSKNPDPRLHGQGFVARLSGSTAEMISMWRYMFLGKNIFSYDGESLSFQLKPNLKVNWFNNQRVTTMLFSTIEVIYEYLGKKDTFDDDVYVSQYELKDKHGQTNIIQSESVIGSFAEMIRNKEIIEIKVVLKERS
;
A
#
# COMPACT_ATOMS: atom_id res chain seq x y z
N ASP A 1 0.23 -30.18 34.58
CA ASP A 1 -1.14 -30.05 34.03
C ASP A 1 -1.41 -28.63 33.51
N TYR A 2 -1.53 -27.60 34.35
CA TYR A 2 -1.83 -26.23 33.90
C TYR A 2 -0.91 -25.69 32.78
N LEU A 3 0.41 -25.75 32.94
CA LEU A 3 1.35 -25.23 31.93
C LEU A 3 1.28 -25.99 30.60
N PHE A 4 1.04 -27.30 30.66
CA PHE A 4 0.90 -28.15 29.47
C PHE A 4 -0.41 -27.86 28.73
N GLU A 5 -1.50 -27.64 29.46
CA GLU A 5 -2.76 -27.19 28.86
C GLU A 5 -2.62 -25.78 28.26
N LYS A 6 -1.85 -24.88 28.90
CA LYS A 6 -1.52 -23.56 28.33
C LYS A 6 -0.64 -23.65 27.09
N GLU A 7 0.29 -24.59 27.03
CA GLU A 7 1.09 -24.85 25.83
C GLU A 7 0.21 -25.34 24.67
N LYS A 8 -0.72 -26.27 24.94
CA LYS A 8 -1.71 -26.72 23.94
C LYS A 8 -2.62 -25.60 23.47
N GLU A 9 -3.14 -24.79 24.40
CA GLU A 9 -4.00 -23.63 24.10
C GLU A 9 -3.25 -22.62 23.23
N ASN A 10 -1.99 -22.32 23.57
CA ASN A 10 -1.13 -21.44 22.80
C ASN A 10 -0.83 -21.99 21.39
N LYS A 11 -0.55 -23.29 21.29
CA LYS A 11 -0.37 -23.95 19.99
C LYS A 11 -1.64 -23.87 19.14
N ALA A 12 -2.79 -24.19 19.71
CA ALA A 12 -4.07 -24.11 18.99
C ALA A 12 -4.39 -22.68 18.52
N LEU A 13 -4.02 -21.66 19.32
CA LEU A 13 -4.15 -20.26 18.92
C LEU A 13 -3.24 -19.90 17.75
N HIS A 14 -1.97 -20.30 17.79
CA HIS A 14 -1.05 -20.07 16.68
C HIS A 14 -1.50 -20.78 15.41
N ASP A 15 -1.84 -22.07 15.51
CA ASP A 15 -2.32 -22.87 14.38
C ASP A 15 -3.58 -22.23 13.77
N ALA A 16 -4.55 -21.80 14.59
CA ALA A 16 -5.76 -21.13 14.11
C ALA A 16 -5.48 -19.79 13.39
N LEU A 17 -4.40 -19.10 13.73
CA LEU A 17 -3.99 -17.85 13.07
C LEU A 17 -3.20 -18.09 11.79
N THR A 18 -2.36 -19.13 11.72
CA THR A 18 -1.46 -19.37 10.58
C THR A 18 -1.97 -20.39 9.57
N ASP A 19 -2.85 -21.32 9.96
CA ASP A 19 -3.37 -22.34 9.05
C ASP A 19 -4.10 -21.73 7.82
N VAL A 20 -4.53 -20.47 7.91
CA VAL A 20 -5.18 -19.72 6.83
C VAL A 20 -4.27 -19.44 5.62
N ILE A 21 -2.95 -19.54 5.78
CA ILE A 21 -1.96 -19.43 4.69
C ILE A 21 -1.21 -20.75 4.45
N LYS A 22 -1.64 -21.85 5.08
CA LYS A 22 -0.93 -23.12 5.05
C LYS A 22 -0.63 -23.54 3.62
N THR A 23 0.65 -23.76 3.34
CA THR A 23 1.14 -24.08 2.01
C THR A 23 2.08 -25.27 2.10
N ASN A 24 1.89 -26.28 1.25
CA ASN A 24 2.75 -27.44 1.18
C ASN A 24 3.41 -27.54 -0.19
N THR A 25 4.68 -27.13 -0.23
CA THR A 25 5.61 -27.37 -1.34
C THR A 25 6.59 -28.48 -1.00
N ALA A 26 7.48 -28.82 -1.93
CA ALA A 26 8.64 -29.68 -1.69
C ALA A 26 9.64 -29.10 -0.66
N ASP A 27 9.59 -27.78 -0.38
CA ASP A 27 10.45 -27.13 0.61
C ASP A 27 9.69 -26.85 1.91
N VAL A 28 9.91 -27.71 2.91
CA VAL A 28 9.27 -27.60 4.22
C VAL A 28 9.66 -26.32 4.96
N HIS A 29 10.88 -25.83 4.75
CA HIS A 29 11.36 -24.63 5.45
C HIS A 29 10.73 -23.37 4.89
N PHE A 30 10.58 -23.28 3.56
CA PHE A 30 9.80 -22.23 2.91
C PHE A 30 8.33 -22.23 3.37
N ASN A 31 7.71 -23.41 3.48
CA ASN A 31 6.34 -23.55 3.97
C ASN A 31 6.20 -22.94 5.39
N ASN A 32 7.09 -23.29 6.31
CA ASN A 32 7.09 -22.73 7.67
C ASN A 32 7.33 -21.21 7.67
N TYR A 33 8.22 -20.73 6.79
CA TYR A 33 8.53 -19.30 6.68
C TYR A 33 7.32 -18.46 6.24
N LEU A 34 6.43 -19.01 5.42
CA LEU A 34 5.16 -18.36 5.05
C LEU A 34 4.25 -18.14 6.27
N GLU A 35 4.10 -19.15 7.11
CA GLU A 35 3.27 -19.08 8.32
C GLU A 35 3.80 -18.04 9.31
N TYR A 36 5.11 -18.01 9.55
CA TYR A 36 5.75 -17.00 10.40
C TYR A 36 5.64 -15.59 9.81
N SER A 37 5.80 -15.44 8.50
CA SER A 37 5.60 -14.17 7.81
C SER A 37 4.16 -13.67 7.95
N PHE A 38 3.18 -14.58 7.85
CA PHE A 38 1.77 -14.23 8.04
C PHE A 38 1.47 -13.81 9.48
N MET A 39 1.98 -14.53 10.48
CA MET A 39 1.85 -14.16 11.88
C MET A 39 2.38 -12.73 12.15
N ASP A 40 3.57 -12.40 11.65
CA ASP A 40 4.13 -11.06 11.79
C ASP A 40 3.32 -9.98 11.06
N ASN A 41 2.73 -10.32 9.91
CA ASN A 41 1.80 -9.43 9.21
C ASN A 41 0.54 -9.17 10.04
N VAL A 42 -0.03 -10.20 10.68
CA VAL A 42 -1.19 -10.08 11.59
C VAL A 42 -0.85 -9.22 12.80
N LEU A 43 0.31 -9.41 13.44
CA LEU A 43 0.70 -8.60 14.59
C LEU A 43 0.84 -7.12 14.25
N ARG A 44 1.16 -6.77 12.99
CA ARG A 44 1.31 -5.38 12.56
C ARG A 44 0.05 -4.77 11.96
N GLY A 45 -0.69 -5.49 11.12
CA GLY A 45 -1.89 -5.03 10.43
C GLY A 45 -3.22 -5.41 11.07
N GLY A 46 -3.19 -6.43 11.92
CA GLY A 46 -4.34 -7.08 12.55
C GLY A 46 -4.93 -8.21 11.71
N THR A 47 -5.83 -8.98 12.33
CA THR A 47 -6.68 -9.95 11.65
C THR A 47 -8.15 -9.51 11.76
N PRO A 48 -8.97 -9.65 10.71
CA PRO A 48 -10.35 -9.17 10.72
C PRO A 48 -11.25 -10.04 11.60
N LEU A 49 -11.92 -9.43 12.57
CA LEU A 49 -13.09 -9.99 13.23
C LEU A 49 -14.35 -9.39 12.59
N MET A 50 -15.13 -10.20 11.88
CA MET A 50 -16.35 -9.72 11.21
C MET A 50 -17.47 -9.48 12.23
N LEU A 51 -17.98 -8.25 12.29
CA LEU A 51 -19.04 -7.81 13.20
C LEU A 51 -20.25 -7.32 12.41
N GLU A 52 -21.45 -7.70 12.85
CA GLU A 52 -22.71 -7.18 12.30
C GLU A 52 -23.04 -5.85 12.97
N THR A 53 -23.21 -4.79 12.19
CA THR A 53 -23.53 -3.43 12.69
C THR A 53 -24.68 -2.82 11.89
N LYS A 54 -25.11 -1.60 12.25
CA LYS A 54 -26.09 -0.84 11.44
C LYS A 54 -25.56 -0.45 10.06
N ASP A 55 -24.24 -0.46 9.87
CA ASP A 55 -23.58 -0.20 8.59
C ASP A 55 -23.35 -1.50 7.79
N GLY A 56 -23.87 -2.62 8.27
CA GLY A 56 -23.71 -3.96 7.71
C GLY A 56 -22.60 -4.76 8.40
N ARG A 57 -22.18 -5.85 7.75
CA ARG A 57 -21.12 -6.73 8.23
C ARG A 57 -19.76 -6.12 7.91
N ILE A 58 -19.03 -5.70 8.94
CA ILE A 58 -17.76 -4.95 8.81
C ILE A 58 -16.60 -5.64 9.56
N PRO A 59 -15.35 -5.49 9.10
CA PRO A 59 -14.19 -6.02 9.82
C PRO A 59 -13.76 -5.08 10.96
N TYR A 60 -13.53 -5.65 12.14
CA TYR A 60 -12.82 -5.04 13.24
C TYR A 60 -11.47 -5.73 13.44
N TYR A 61 -10.37 -5.03 13.20
CA TYR A 61 -9.03 -5.64 13.19
C TYR A 61 -8.44 -5.75 14.60
N ILE A 62 -8.33 -6.98 15.08
CA ILE A 62 -7.73 -7.30 16.38
C ILE A 62 -6.23 -7.64 16.24
N TYR A 63 -5.49 -7.57 17.35
CA TYR A 63 -4.05 -7.86 17.48
C TYR A 63 -3.09 -6.87 16.81
N SER A 64 -3.59 -5.95 15.98
CA SER A 64 -2.74 -4.93 15.33
C SER A 64 -2.03 -4.03 16.34
N ARG A 65 -0.78 -3.66 16.03
CA ARG A 65 0.00 -2.65 16.76
C ARG A 65 1.15 -2.08 15.93
N LYS A 66 1.47 -0.79 16.13
CA LYS A 66 2.67 -0.15 15.56
C LYS A 66 3.92 -0.87 16.03
N HIS A 67 4.94 -1.02 15.19
CA HIS A 67 6.11 -1.90 15.34
C HIS A 67 7.29 -1.29 16.17
N GLY A 68 7.07 -0.73 17.38
CA GLY A 68 8.11 -0.46 18.38
C GLY A 68 8.55 -1.64 19.27
N ASP A 69 9.83 -1.71 19.62
CA ASP A 69 10.41 -2.73 20.50
C ASP A 69 11.79 -2.25 21.01
N LEU A 70 12.58 -3.09 21.70
CA LEU A 70 13.89 -2.70 22.22
C LEU A 70 14.94 -2.43 21.12
N GLU A 71 14.77 -2.97 19.90
CA GLU A 71 15.60 -2.65 18.74
C GLU A 71 15.03 -1.46 17.92
N ARG A 72 13.82 -0.99 18.26
CA ARG A 72 13.11 0.18 17.69
C ARG A 72 12.55 1.08 18.79
N ASP A 73 13.40 1.50 19.72
CA ASP A 73 13.04 2.29 20.91
C ASP A 73 12.46 3.68 20.58
N TYR A 74 12.75 4.19 19.38
CA TYR A 74 12.19 5.41 18.81
C TYR A 74 10.73 5.28 18.34
N ASN A 75 10.17 4.07 18.25
CA ASN A 75 8.79 3.83 17.85
C ASN A 75 7.88 3.64 19.07
N PHE A 76 7.13 4.67 19.45
CA PHE A 76 6.07 4.50 20.45
C PHE A 76 4.96 3.58 19.92
N PHE A 77 4.65 2.52 20.66
CA PHE A 77 3.53 1.62 20.36
C PHE A 77 2.60 1.50 21.57
N SER A 78 1.33 1.23 21.28
CA SER A 78 0.32 0.93 22.31
C SER A 78 -0.36 -0.39 21.97
N ILE A 79 -0.56 -1.20 23.00
CA ILE A 79 -1.50 -2.34 22.96
C ILE A 79 -2.56 -1.99 23.99
N GLU A 80 -3.80 -1.85 23.54
CA GLU A 80 -4.91 -1.59 24.45
C GLU A 80 -4.99 -2.74 25.48
N PRO A 81 -4.99 -2.47 26.80
CA PRO A 81 -5.04 -3.49 27.84
C PRO A 81 -6.47 -4.06 27.99
N ASN A 82 -7.11 -4.38 26.87
CA ASN A 82 -8.46 -4.91 26.78
C ASN A 82 -8.48 -6.17 25.92
N VAL A 83 -9.53 -6.98 26.08
CA VAL A 83 -9.85 -8.05 25.12
C VAL A 83 -10.15 -7.45 23.76
N LEU A 84 -9.88 -8.19 22.67
CA LEU A 84 -10.06 -7.68 21.30
C LEU A 84 -9.28 -6.38 21.04
N SER A 85 -8.05 -6.31 21.56
CA SER A 85 -7.19 -5.13 21.49
C SER A 85 -6.91 -4.72 20.04
N GLN A 86 -7.04 -3.42 19.77
CA GLN A 86 -6.58 -2.77 18.56
C GLN A 86 -5.57 -1.68 18.92
N GLY A 87 -4.40 -1.71 18.32
CA GLY A 87 -3.35 -0.71 18.51
C GLY A 87 -3.39 0.38 17.44
N ASN A 88 -2.52 1.37 17.61
CA ASN A 88 -2.27 2.39 16.59
C ASN A 88 -1.46 1.82 15.41
N GLY A 89 -1.57 2.45 14.24
CA GLY A 89 -0.73 2.15 13.09
C GLY A 89 -0.44 3.39 12.25
N ASN A 90 0.65 3.39 11.50
CA ASN A 90 0.89 4.42 10.50
C ASN A 90 0.16 4.06 9.20
N PHE A 91 -0.30 5.07 8.45
CA PHE A 91 -1.13 4.94 7.24
C PHE A 91 -0.61 3.89 6.26
N ARG A 92 0.66 4.01 5.86
CA ARG A 92 1.34 3.07 4.97
C ARG A 92 1.36 1.65 5.54
N ASP A 93 1.77 1.49 6.79
CA ASP A 93 1.97 0.17 7.38
C ASP A 93 0.67 -0.63 7.36
N VAL A 94 -0.43 -0.01 7.80
CA VAL A 94 -1.75 -0.63 7.84
C VAL A 94 -2.22 -1.02 6.44
N LEU A 95 -2.11 -0.12 5.45
CA LEU A 95 -2.47 -0.42 4.07
C LEU A 95 -1.67 -1.59 3.51
N GLN A 96 -0.36 -1.60 3.74
CA GLN A 96 0.50 -2.67 3.24
C GLN A 96 0.14 -4.02 3.84
N ASN A 97 -0.10 -4.09 5.15
CA ASN A 97 -0.44 -5.36 5.79
C ASN A 97 -1.82 -5.88 5.37
N ARG A 98 -2.77 -4.97 5.12
CA ARG A 98 -4.17 -5.31 4.78
C ARG A 98 -4.45 -5.48 3.29
N ARG A 99 -3.46 -5.22 2.42
CA ARG A 99 -3.71 -5.19 0.97
C ARG A 99 -4.13 -6.52 0.37
N ASN A 100 -3.77 -7.65 0.99
CA ASN A 100 -4.15 -8.97 0.51
C ASN A 100 -5.33 -9.57 1.29
N ASP A 101 -5.96 -8.83 2.22
CA ASP A 101 -6.96 -9.41 3.12
C ASP A 101 -8.13 -10.07 2.39
N LEU A 102 -8.53 -9.57 1.20
CA LEU A 102 -9.61 -10.19 0.42
C LEU A 102 -9.28 -11.60 -0.11
N PHE A 103 -8.01 -11.98 -0.18
CA PHE A 103 -7.61 -13.36 -0.50
C PHE A 103 -7.74 -14.30 0.71
N PHE A 104 -7.95 -13.75 1.91
CA PHE A 104 -8.15 -14.49 3.16
C PHE A 104 -9.59 -14.38 3.67
N GLU A 105 -10.19 -13.20 3.63
CA GLU A 105 -11.56 -12.94 4.07
C GLU A 105 -12.30 -12.08 3.03
N PRO A 106 -12.97 -12.70 2.04
CA PRO A 106 -13.71 -11.96 1.01
C PRO A 106 -14.87 -11.15 1.61
N ASP A 107 -15.41 -11.51 2.79
CA ASP A 107 -16.53 -10.79 3.43
C ASP A 107 -16.19 -9.34 3.82
N ILE A 108 -14.90 -8.94 3.82
CA ILE A 108 -14.45 -7.55 3.99
C ILE A 108 -14.97 -6.64 2.87
N LYS A 109 -15.09 -7.17 1.64
CA LYS A 109 -15.53 -6.44 0.44
C LYS A 109 -14.80 -5.09 0.28
N ALA A 110 -15.53 -4.00 0.11
CA ALA A 110 -15.03 -2.67 -0.15
C ALA A 110 -14.56 -1.91 1.10
N PHE A 111 -14.71 -2.48 2.31
CA PHE A 111 -14.55 -1.73 3.57
C PHE A 111 -13.20 -1.02 3.67
N ASN A 112 -12.09 -1.72 3.40
CA ASN A 112 -10.76 -1.12 3.46
C ASN A 112 -10.60 0.02 2.43
N VAL A 113 -11.12 -0.14 1.20
CA VAL A 113 -11.09 0.93 0.19
C VAL A 113 -11.86 2.15 0.67
N VAL A 114 -13.09 1.94 1.18
CA VAL A 114 -13.96 3.02 1.70
C VAL A 114 -13.31 3.75 2.88
N GLN A 115 -12.73 3.00 3.83
CA GLN A 115 -12.01 3.56 4.97
C GLN A 115 -10.87 4.47 4.52
N PHE A 116 -9.97 3.98 3.67
CA PHE A 116 -8.79 4.76 3.28
C PHE A 116 -9.10 5.86 2.25
N ALA A 117 -10.12 5.69 1.40
CA ALA A 117 -10.62 6.76 0.54
C ALA A 117 -11.24 7.92 1.34
N SER A 118 -11.88 7.63 2.48
CA SER A 118 -12.40 8.67 3.38
C SER A 118 -11.30 9.53 4.02
N PHE A 119 -10.08 8.98 4.14
CA PHE A 119 -8.91 9.67 4.67
C PHE A 119 -8.21 10.59 3.66
N ILE A 120 -8.58 10.52 2.38
CA ILE A 120 -8.07 11.43 1.35
C ILE A 120 -8.60 12.84 1.65
N GLN A 121 -7.70 13.80 1.77
CA GLN A 121 -7.99 15.21 1.93
C GLN A 121 -8.29 15.86 0.57
N ALA A 122 -8.90 17.05 0.58
CA ALA A 122 -9.19 17.76 -0.67
C ALA A 122 -7.91 18.23 -1.39
N ASP A 123 -6.81 18.43 -0.65
CA ASP A 123 -5.48 18.77 -1.18
C ASP A 123 -4.66 17.55 -1.65
N GLY A 124 -5.23 16.34 -1.62
CA GLY A 124 -4.59 15.10 -2.07
C GLY A 124 -3.63 14.46 -1.06
N TYR A 125 -3.59 14.92 0.19
CA TYR A 125 -2.84 14.29 1.29
C TYR A 125 -3.75 13.44 2.20
N ASN A 126 -3.18 12.91 3.29
CA ASN A 126 -3.87 12.03 4.23
C ASN A 126 -3.25 12.13 5.64
N PRO A 127 -3.96 11.74 6.70
CA PRO A 127 -3.40 11.61 8.04
C PRO A 127 -2.32 10.52 8.11
N LEU A 128 -1.37 10.67 9.04
CA LEU A 128 -0.34 9.64 9.30
C LEU A 128 -0.88 8.55 10.24
N ASN A 129 -1.55 8.93 11.33
CA ASN A 129 -1.91 7.99 12.39
C ASN A 129 -3.31 7.42 12.17
N ILE A 130 -3.40 6.09 12.08
CA ILE A 130 -4.65 5.33 12.03
C ILE A 130 -4.92 4.77 13.43
N ALA A 131 -6.00 5.22 14.05
CA ALA A 131 -6.38 4.86 15.42
C ALA A 131 -7.50 3.81 15.50
N GLY A 132 -7.94 3.27 14.35
CA GLY A 132 -8.92 2.18 14.29
C GLY A 132 -10.36 2.64 14.09
N LEU A 133 -11.29 1.93 14.73
CA LEU A 133 -12.74 2.15 14.61
C LEU A 133 -13.33 2.58 15.94
N ALA A 134 -14.26 3.54 15.91
CA ALA A 134 -15.10 3.89 17.05
C ALA A 134 -16.57 3.57 16.74
N PHE A 135 -17.23 2.91 17.70
CA PHE A 135 -18.63 2.48 17.61
C PHE A 135 -19.53 3.46 18.38
N HIS A 136 -20.69 3.74 17.82
CA HIS A 136 -21.70 4.67 18.35
C HIS A 136 -23.04 3.96 18.44
N TYR A 137 -23.54 3.72 19.64
CA TYR A 137 -24.79 3.00 19.85
C TYR A 137 -26.00 3.88 19.54
N GLU A 138 -26.89 3.38 18.68
CA GLU A 138 -28.14 4.05 18.28
C GLU A 138 -29.38 3.20 18.60
N GLY A 139 -29.24 2.20 19.47
CA GLY A 139 -30.33 1.33 19.88
C GLY A 139 -31.20 1.92 20.99
N ALA A 140 -32.18 1.14 21.44
CA ALA A 140 -33.04 1.52 22.55
C ALA A 140 -32.24 1.62 23.87
N LYS A 141 -32.74 2.43 24.82
CA LYS A 141 -32.18 2.47 26.17
C LYS A 141 -32.21 1.08 26.80
N LEU A 142 -31.10 0.72 27.46
CA LEU A 142 -30.93 -0.56 28.12
C LEU A 142 -31.09 -0.34 29.63
N GLN A 143 -30.02 0.07 30.30
CA GLN A 143 -30.01 0.31 31.74
C GLN A 143 -29.10 1.49 32.08
N PRO A 144 -29.32 2.20 33.20
CA PRO A 144 -28.66 3.49 33.44
C PRO A 144 -27.12 3.49 33.35
N GLU A 145 -26.47 2.45 33.86
CA GLU A 145 -25.01 2.31 33.84
C GLU A 145 -24.47 2.12 32.42
N LEU A 146 -25.13 1.25 31.64
CA LEU A 146 -24.75 0.95 30.27
C LEU A 146 -25.11 2.11 29.32
N ASP A 147 -26.27 2.73 29.52
CA ASP A 147 -26.69 3.93 28.80
C ASP A 147 -25.73 5.10 29.02
N THR A 148 -25.08 5.18 30.18
CA THR A 148 -24.07 6.21 30.46
C THR A 148 -22.80 5.95 29.66
N PHE A 149 -22.33 4.71 29.58
CA PHE A 149 -21.20 4.32 28.75
C PHE A 149 -21.48 4.51 27.25
N LEU A 150 -22.64 4.03 26.78
CA LEU A 150 -23.04 4.04 25.38
C LEU A 150 -23.36 5.44 24.81
N LYS A 151 -23.38 6.49 25.65
CA LYS A 151 -23.44 7.90 25.19
C LYS A 151 -22.14 8.38 24.56
N HIS A 152 -21.05 7.67 24.80
CA HIS A 152 -19.73 8.01 24.27
C HIS A 152 -19.30 6.96 23.23
N PRO A 153 -18.45 7.34 22.26
CA PRO A 153 -17.87 6.38 21.34
C PRO A 153 -17.06 5.33 22.10
N PHE A 154 -17.13 4.07 21.67
CA PHE A 154 -16.45 2.95 22.33
C PHE A 154 -15.76 2.00 21.35
N SER A 155 -14.81 1.21 21.85
CA SER A 155 -14.29 0.03 21.14
C SER A 155 -15.04 -1.25 21.57
N PRO A 156 -15.11 -2.29 20.72
CA PRO A 156 -15.66 -3.58 21.12
C PRO A 156 -14.99 -4.17 22.36
N GLY A 157 -13.68 -3.95 22.53
CA GLY A 157 -12.93 -4.38 23.72
C GLY A 157 -13.41 -3.69 25.00
N GLN A 158 -13.61 -2.37 24.95
CA GLN A 158 -14.17 -1.60 26.07
C GLN A 158 -15.57 -2.07 26.43
N LEU A 159 -16.45 -2.26 25.43
CA LEU A 159 -17.81 -2.75 25.65
C LEU A 159 -17.78 -4.12 26.34
N LEU A 160 -16.99 -5.07 25.84
CA LEU A 160 -16.94 -6.41 26.40
C LEU A 160 -16.42 -6.42 27.84
N ASN A 161 -15.47 -5.53 28.18
CA ASN A 161 -14.98 -5.39 29.55
C ASN A 161 -16.07 -4.87 30.51
N VAL A 162 -16.84 -3.86 30.07
CA VAL A 162 -17.99 -3.34 30.84
C VAL A 162 -19.05 -4.43 31.02
N LEU A 163 -19.39 -5.17 29.96
CA LEU A 163 -20.39 -6.23 30.02
C LEU A 163 -19.96 -7.38 30.95
N LYS A 164 -18.68 -7.78 30.92
CA LYS A 164 -18.12 -8.78 31.85
C LYS A 164 -18.24 -8.35 33.30
N THR A 165 -17.93 -7.08 33.59
CA THR A 165 -18.07 -6.54 34.95
C THR A 165 -19.52 -6.58 35.44
N LEU A 166 -20.49 -6.47 34.53
CA LEU A 166 -21.91 -6.51 34.82
C LEU A 166 -22.54 -7.93 34.72
N GLY A 167 -21.80 -8.94 34.26
CA GLY A 167 -22.33 -10.28 33.96
C GLY A 167 -23.36 -10.30 32.83
N LYS A 168 -23.17 -9.47 31.79
CA LYS A 168 -24.11 -9.23 30.68
C LYS A 168 -23.50 -9.42 29.29
N GLU A 169 -22.53 -10.30 29.14
CA GLU A 169 -21.82 -10.55 27.88
C GLU A 169 -22.75 -10.95 26.73
N ILE A 170 -23.92 -11.53 27.04
CA ILE A 170 -24.95 -11.88 26.05
C ILE A 170 -25.44 -10.67 25.23
N LEU A 171 -25.32 -9.44 25.77
CA LEU A 171 -25.76 -8.22 25.09
C LEU A 171 -24.74 -7.69 24.08
N PHE A 172 -23.54 -8.26 23.99
CA PHE A 172 -22.46 -7.75 23.15
C PHE A 172 -22.89 -7.64 21.68
N ASN A 173 -23.42 -8.72 21.11
CA ASN A 173 -23.85 -8.74 19.71
C ASN A 173 -25.04 -7.81 19.47
N ASP A 174 -26.00 -7.74 20.40
CA ASP A 174 -27.17 -6.87 20.28
C ASP A 174 -26.77 -5.40 20.24
N ILE A 175 -25.80 -4.99 21.08
CA ILE A 175 -25.30 -3.62 21.13
C ILE A 175 -24.49 -3.29 19.87
N ILE A 176 -23.59 -4.18 19.45
CA ILE A 176 -22.77 -3.97 18.26
C ILE A 176 -23.65 -3.88 17.00
N LYS A 177 -24.68 -4.72 16.89
CA LYS A 177 -25.67 -4.70 15.80
C LYS A 177 -26.43 -3.38 15.71
N GLU A 178 -26.72 -2.76 16.84
CA GLU A 178 -27.40 -1.46 16.91
C GLU A 178 -26.44 -0.25 16.90
N SER A 179 -25.15 -0.47 16.61
CA SER A 179 -24.14 0.58 16.56
C SER A 179 -23.76 0.96 15.12
N ARG A 180 -23.37 2.23 14.92
CA ARG A 180 -22.68 2.71 13.72
C ARG A 180 -21.19 2.87 13.96
N VAL A 181 -20.42 2.81 12.88
CA VAL A 181 -18.96 2.87 12.91
C VAL A 181 -18.45 4.18 12.34
N SER A 182 -17.42 4.72 12.97
CA SER A 182 -16.65 5.86 12.46
C SER A 182 -15.18 5.51 12.36
N PHE A 183 -14.51 6.04 11.35
CA PHE A 183 -13.07 5.87 11.14
C PHE A 183 -12.29 6.92 11.92
N VAL A 184 -11.31 6.50 12.72
CA VAL A 184 -10.52 7.39 13.57
C VAL A 184 -9.10 7.49 13.05
N ALA A 185 -8.67 8.70 12.73
CA ALA A 185 -7.31 9.02 12.29
C ALA A 185 -6.89 10.42 12.76
N HIS A 186 -5.57 10.65 12.84
CA HIS A 186 -5.00 11.89 13.32
C HIS A 186 -3.85 12.37 12.43
N PHE A 187 -3.77 13.68 12.22
CA PHE A 187 -2.56 14.30 11.71
C PHE A 187 -1.40 14.06 12.69
N GLN A 188 -0.23 13.71 12.17
CA GLN A 188 0.98 13.54 12.95
C GLN A 188 2.19 13.78 12.04
N GLU A 189 3.15 14.56 12.53
CA GLU A 189 4.49 14.80 11.96
C GLU A 189 4.61 15.48 10.58
N GLY A 190 3.71 15.26 9.62
CA GLY A 190 3.75 15.84 8.27
C GLY A 190 3.08 14.96 7.21
N TYR A 191 3.36 15.22 5.93
CA TYR A 191 2.74 14.52 4.79
C TYR A 191 3.77 13.83 3.90
N TRP A 192 3.77 12.50 3.90
CA TRP A 192 4.63 11.66 3.05
C TRP A 192 4.04 11.52 1.66
N GLU A 193 4.91 11.63 0.66
CA GLU A 193 4.47 11.67 -0.74
C GLU A 193 4.07 10.30 -1.28
N ASP A 194 4.60 9.19 -0.72
CA ASP A 194 4.31 7.84 -1.18
C ASP A 194 2.99 7.26 -0.66
N HIS A 195 2.33 7.90 0.31
CA HIS A 195 1.17 7.34 1.01
C HIS A 195 -0.01 6.99 0.09
N PHE A 196 -0.29 7.82 -0.92
CA PHE A 196 -1.41 7.59 -1.83
C PHE A 196 -1.25 6.31 -2.66
N THR A 197 -0.01 5.87 -2.90
CA THR A 197 0.31 4.71 -3.75
C THR A 197 -0.29 3.42 -3.18
N TYR A 198 -0.42 3.31 -1.86
CA TYR A 198 -0.93 2.12 -1.19
C TYR A 198 -2.46 2.01 -1.20
N ILE A 199 -3.18 3.12 -1.45
CA ILE A 199 -4.64 3.09 -1.62
C ILE A 199 -4.99 2.29 -2.89
N TYR A 200 -4.20 2.47 -3.95
CA TYR A 200 -4.43 1.75 -5.20
C TYR A 200 -4.21 0.23 -5.06
N ASP A 201 -3.30 -0.22 -4.21
CA ASP A 201 -3.10 -1.65 -3.93
C ASP A 201 -4.38 -2.32 -3.38
N LEU A 202 -5.20 -1.59 -2.61
CA LEU A 202 -6.51 -2.07 -2.15
C LEU A 202 -7.52 -2.18 -3.29
N ILE A 203 -7.54 -1.20 -4.20
CA ILE A 203 -8.44 -1.19 -5.36
C ILE A 203 -8.08 -2.32 -6.32
N GLU A 204 -6.79 -2.53 -6.60
CA GLU A 204 -6.31 -3.63 -7.44
C GLU A 204 -6.69 -4.99 -6.84
N THR A 205 -6.58 -5.14 -5.53
CA THR A 205 -6.99 -6.38 -4.85
C THR A 205 -8.51 -6.56 -4.81
N TYR A 206 -9.28 -5.49 -4.62
CA TYR A 206 -10.74 -5.55 -4.74
C TYR A 206 -11.16 -5.97 -6.15
N GLN A 207 -10.55 -5.38 -7.19
CA GLN A 207 -10.81 -5.76 -8.58
C GLN A 207 -10.49 -7.23 -8.87
N ALA A 208 -9.46 -7.79 -8.23
CA ALA A 208 -9.07 -9.19 -8.41
C ALA A 208 -10.10 -10.20 -7.86
N ILE A 209 -10.99 -9.77 -6.95
CA ILE A 209 -12.00 -10.60 -6.27
C ILE A 209 -13.44 -10.23 -6.67
N TYR A 210 -13.70 -8.95 -6.90
CA TYR A 210 -15.02 -8.37 -7.20
C TYR A 210 -15.01 -7.52 -8.49
N PRO A 211 -14.53 -8.05 -9.63
CA PRO A 211 -14.47 -7.28 -10.88
C PRO A 211 -15.85 -6.82 -11.38
N ASP A 212 -16.90 -7.60 -11.09
CA ASP A 212 -18.33 -7.34 -11.34
C ASP A 212 -18.91 -6.20 -10.49
N GLN A 213 -18.28 -5.85 -9.37
CA GLN A 213 -18.76 -4.80 -8.44
C GLN A 213 -17.95 -3.51 -8.54
N MET A 214 -17.03 -3.41 -9.50
CA MET A 214 -16.18 -2.23 -9.69
C MET A 214 -16.98 -0.94 -9.95
N ALA A 215 -18.07 -1.01 -10.72
CA ALA A 215 -18.94 0.14 -10.95
C ALA A 215 -19.52 0.65 -9.62
N SER A 216 -20.02 -0.26 -8.78
CA SER A 216 -20.62 0.12 -7.50
C SER A 216 -19.59 0.68 -6.52
N LEU A 217 -18.41 0.06 -6.43
CA LEU A 217 -17.31 0.60 -5.63
C LEU A 217 -16.95 2.04 -6.05
N LEU A 218 -16.82 2.28 -7.35
CA LEU A 218 -16.29 3.53 -7.85
C LEU A 218 -17.33 4.66 -7.84
N PHE A 219 -18.57 4.39 -8.24
CA PHE A 219 -19.56 5.42 -8.51
C PHE A 219 -20.70 5.49 -7.48
N ASP A 220 -20.99 4.41 -6.75
CA ASP A 220 -22.11 4.38 -5.79
C ASP A 220 -21.64 4.55 -4.33
N GLN A 221 -20.37 4.26 -4.03
CA GLN A 221 -19.82 4.40 -2.68
C GLN A 221 -19.35 5.84 -2.42
N ASP A 222 -20.14 6.58 -1.65
CA ASP A 222 -19.82 7.94 -1.23
C ASP A 222 -19.02 7.99 0.07
N VAL A 223 -17.91 8.73 0.06
CA VAL A 223 -17.02 8.90 1.22
C VAL A 223 -16.72 10.37 1.50
N THR A 224 -16.41 10.68 2.76
CA THR A 224 -16.10 12.05 3.21
C THR A 224 -14.68 12.47 2.82
N TYR A 225 -14.36 13.75 3.01
CA TYR A 225 -12.97 14.26 3.02
C TYR A 225 -12.49 14.41 4.46
N PHE A 226 -11.33 13.85 4.75
CA PHE A 226 -10.63 14.11 6.01
C PHE A 226 -10.12 15.54 6.04
N LEU A 227 -10.14 16.14 7.22
CA LEU A 227 -9.62 17.48 7.45
C LEU A 227 -8.58 17.44 8.57
N SER A 228 -7.31 17.60 8.18
CA SER A 228 -6.18 17.65 9.11
C SER A 228 -6.05 18.99 9.82
N ASP A 229 -5.36 18.96 10.97
CA ASP A 229 -4.95 20.14 11.74
C ASP A 229 -3.66 20.79 11.20
N ALA A 230 -3.36 20.59 9.92
CA ALA A 230 -2.24 21.19 9.22
C ALA A 230 -2.57 21.34 7.73
N VAL A 231 -2.06 22.39 7.10
CA VAL A 231 -2.22 22.67 5.66
C VAL A 231 -0.85 22.87 5.03
N VAL A 232 -0.68 22.46 3.77
CA VAL A 232 0.54 22.70 3.01
C VAL A 232 0.64 24.19 2.68
N GLU A 233 1.77 24.81 3.01
CA GLU A 233 2.03 26.22 2.75
C GLU A 233 2.32 26.46 1.25
N PRO A 234 1.85 27.59 0.67
CA PRO A 234 2.26 27.99 -0.66
C PRO A 234 3.75 28.34 -0.71
N ARG A 235 4.35 28.22 -1.89
CA ARG A 235 5.75 28.49 -2.21
C ARG A 235 6.25 29.81 -1.66
N LYS A 236 5.46 30.89 -1.79
CA LYS A 236 5.76 32.22 -1.23
C LYS A 236 6.04 32.23 0.29
N ASN A 237 5.61 31.20 1.02
CA ASN A 237 5.78 31.06 2.46
C ASN A 237 6.75 29.94 2.87
N LYS A 238 7.23 29.14 1.91
CA LYS A 238 8.14 28.02 2.18
C LYS A 238 9.46 28.08 1.44
N TYR A 239 9.63 28.96 0.46
CA TYR A 239 10.90 29.14 -0.26
C TYR A 239 11.71 30.25 0.39
N LEU A 240 12.82 29.86 1.02
CA LEU A 240 13.62 30.72 1.89
C LEU A 240 15.05 30.81 1.40
N LYS A 241 15.65 32.00 1.53
CA LYS A 241 17.09 32.21 1.38
C LYS A 241 17.78 32.04 2.74
N LEU A 242 18.74 31.13 2.79
CA LEU A 242 19.58 30.87 3.95
C LEU A 242 20.67 31.94 4.12
N PRO A 243 21.27 32.07 5.33
CA PRO A 243 22.35 33.03 5.59
C PRO A 243 23.58 32.86 4.69
N ASP A 244 23.82 31.64 4.18
CA ASP A 244 24.91 31.35 3.24
C ASP A 244 24.55 31.58 1.76
N GLY A 245 23.34 32.10 1.50
CA GLY A 245 22.86 32.46 0.17
C GLY A 245 22.12 31.35 -0.57
N ARG A 246 22.09 30.10 -0.07
CA ARG A 246 21.36 29.00 -0.69
C ARG A 246 19.85 29.18 -0.53
N ILE A 247 19.08 28.71 -1.51
CA ILE A 247 17.62 28.70 -1.45
C ILE A 247 17.14 27.30 -1.10
N ARG A 248 16.20 27.19 -0.16
CA ARG A 248 15.65 25.91 0.30
C ARG A 248 14.15 26.00 0.54
N GLN A 249 13.49 24.84 0.54
CA GLN A 249 12.08 24.71 0.89
C GLN A 249 11.92 24.27 2.35
N TYR A 250 11.54 25.18 3.25
CA TYR A 250 11.28 24.87 4.66
C TYR A 250 9.95 25.45 5.12
N ARG A 251 9.39 24.94 6.22
CA ARG A 251 8.02 25.28 6.68
C ARG A 251 6.98 24.84 5.65
N ALA A 252 7.06 23.57 5.25
CA ALA A 252 6.19 23.00 4.23
C ALA A 252 4.71 23.01 4.65
N GLU A 253 4.44 23.00 5.94
CA GLU A 253 3.11 22.98 6.53
C GLU A 253 2.94 24.03 7.64
N ARG A 254 1.69 24.45 7.84
CA ARG A 254 1.26 25.26 8.98
C ARG A 254 0.11 24.59 9.71
N HIS A 255 0.22 24.57 11.03
CA HIS A 255 -0.84 24.05 11.90
C HIS A 255 -2.07 24.96 11.92
N VAL A 256 -3.25 24.34 11.88
CA VAL A 256 -4.56 24.97 11.95
C VAL A 256 -5.42 24.25 12.98
N HIS A 257 -6.22 24.99 13.72
CA HIS A 257 -7.17 24.39 14.66
C HIS A 257 -8.50 24.15 13.94
N ARG A 258 -8.94 22.90 13.88
CA ARG A 258 -10.23 22.52 13.26
C ARG A 258 -11.20 22.05 14.33
N SER A 259 -12.45 22.51 14.23
CA SER A 259 -13.57 22.02 15.05
C SER A 259 -14.13 20.69 14.55
N SER A 260 -13.89 20.35 13.27
CA SER A 260 -14.34 19.12 12.61
C SER A 260 -13.15 18.36 12.03
N LYS A 261 -13.27 17.02 11.97
CA LYS A 261 -12.34 16.14 11.24
C LYS A 261 -12.79 15.83 9.82
N HIS A 262 -13.96 16.35 9.43
CA HIS A 262 -14.50 16.25 8.08
C HIS A 262 -14.61 17.63 7.44
N LEU A 263 -14.37 17.68 6.14
CA LEU A 263 -14.69 18.84 5.32
C LEU A 263 -16.20 19.03 5.28
N LEU A 264 -16.67 20.24 5.59
CA LEU A 264 -18.09 20.56 5.70
C LEU A 264 -18.53 21.47 4.57
N ASP A 265 -19.80 21.35 4.17
CA ASP A 265 -20.46 22.29 3.28
C ASP A 265 -20.83 23.60 4.01
N SER A 266 -21.39 24.55 3.26
CA SER A 266 -21.87 25.83 3.82
C SER A 266 -23.01 25.70 4.85
N GLN A 267 -23.64 24.52 4.97
CA GLN A 267 -24.68 24.21 5.95
C GLN A 267 -24.15 23.46 7.18
N GLY A 268 -22.85 23.11 7.19
CA GLY A 268 -22.20 22.37 8.27
C GLY A 268 -22.31 20.85 8.16
N HIS A 269 -22.75 20.29 7.03
CA HIS A 269 -22.81 18.86 6.81
C HIS A 269 -21.50 18.35 6.17
N PRO A 270 -21.03 17.13 6.52
CA PRO A 270 -19.89 16.53 5.85
C PRO A 270 -20.12 16.36 4.35
N ILE A 271 -19.22 16.93 3.53
CA ILE A 271 -19.24 16.73 2.08
C ILE A 271 -18.85 15.29 1.78
N LYS A 272 -19.64 14.62 0.94
CA LYS A 272 -19.38 13.26 0.46
C LYS A 272 -19.36 13.23 -1.06
N HIS A 273 -18.42 12.48 -1.62
CA HIS A 273 -18.38 12.17 -3.05
C HIS A 273 -18.03 10.71 -3.25
N SER A 274 -18.33 10.20 -4.44
CA SER A 274 -17.99 8.85 -4.84
C SER A 274 -16.48 8.59 -4.73
N VAL A 275 -16.09 7.34 -4.47
CA VAL A 275 -14.69 6.91 -4.47
C VAL A 275 -13.98 7.35 -5.76
N TYR A 276 -14.65 7.29 -6.92
CA TYR A 276 -14.09 7.74 -8.18
C TYR A 276 -13.75 9.24 -8.16
N THR A 277 -14.66 10.11 -7.71
CA THR A 277 -14.40 11.55 -7.58
C THR A 277 -13.24 11.85 -6.62
N LYS A 278 -13.15 11.10 -5.52
CA LYS A 278 -12.02 11.21 -4.57
C LYS A 278 -10.69 10.89 -5.25
N LEU A 279 -10.66 9.85 -6.06
CA LEU A 279 -9.46 9.46 -6.81
C LEU A 279 -9.10 10.48 -7.90
N ILE A 280 -10.09 11.09 -8.58
CA ILE A 280 -9.84 12.23 -9.50
C ILE A 280 -9.19 13.38 -8.72
N THR A 281 -9.77 13.77 -7.58
CA THR A 281 -9.24 14.85 -6.74
C THR A 281 -7.79 14.57 -6.37
N LEU A 282 -7.49 13.33 -5.95
CA LEU A 282 -6.15 12.88 -5.62
C LEU A 282 -5.18 12.98 -6.80
N VAL A 283 -5.50 12.37 -7.95
CA VAL A 283 -4.56 12.35 -9.10
C VAL A 283 -4.33 13.73 -9.69
N VAL A 284 -5.34 14.61 -9.68
CA VAL A 284 -5.19 16.01 -10.11
C VAL A 284 -4.23 16.73 -9.17
N ASN A 285 -4.44 16.66 -7.85
CA ASN A 285 -3.52 17.29 -6.90
C ASN A 285 -2.08 16.77 -7.06
N LYS A 286 -1.89 15.45 -7.18
CA LYS A 286 -0.58 14.81 -7.36
C LYS A 286 0.11 15.27 -8.65
N PHE A 287 -0.59 15.16 -9.79
CA PHE A 287 -0.05 15.57 -11.08
C PHE A 287 0.36 17.04 -11.12
N MET A 288 -0.41 17.92 -10.47
CA MET A 288 -0.16 19.36 -10.54
C MET A 288 1.12 19.79 -9.80
N HIS A 289 1.64 19.00 -8.87
CA HIS A 289 2.94 19.23 -8.22
C HIS A 289 4.04 18.28 -8.69
N LEU A 290 3.96 17.79 -9.94
CA LEU A 290 5.14 17.29 -10.62
C LEU A 290 6.26 18.34 -10.58
N ASP A 291 7.48 17.87 -10.45
CA ASP A 291 8.68 18.69 -10.32
C ASP A 291 8.95 19.59 -11.55
N PRO A 292 9.92 20.51 -11.48
CA PRO A 292 10.19 21.46 -12.56
C PRO A 292 10.42 20.81 -13.94
N GLU A 293 10.96 19.59 -13.98
CA GLU A 293 11.21 18.85 -15.21
C GLU A 293 10.11 17.82 -15.56
N SER A 294 9.03 17.74 -14.78
CA SER A 294 7.98 16.72 -14.89
C SER A 294 8.49 15.27 -14.83
N LYS A 295 9.53 15.05 -14.01
CA LYS A 295 10.24 13.77 -13.87
C LYS A 295 9.98 13.06 -12.54
N GLY A 296 9.45 13.74 -11.54
CA GLY A 296 9.08 13.15 -10.25
C GLY A 296 7.99 13.96 -9.55
N LEU A 297 7.45 13.42 -8.45
CA LEU A 297 6.51 14.14 -7.58
C LEU A 297 7.27 14.89 -6.49
N MET A 298 7.02 16.20 -6.37
CA MET A 298 7.69 17.05 -5.38
C MET A 298 7.35 16.63 -3.95
N TYR A 299 8.37 16.58 -3.09
CA TYR A 299 8.20 16.39 -1.65
C TYR A 299 7.84 17.71 -0.96
N GLU A 300 6.76 18.33 -1.42
CA GLU A 300 6.33 19.67 -1.00
C GLU A 300 5.57 19.71 0.34
N GLY A 301 5.14 18.55 0.82
CA GLY A 301 4.43 18.33 2.09
C GLY A 301 5.34 18.09 3.31
N GLY A 302 6.65 18.30 3.15
CA GLY A 302 7.61 18.31 4.25
C GLY A 302 8.20 16.96 4.65
N LYS A 303 7.76 15.87 4.04
CA LYS A 303 8.31 14.51 4.25
C LYS A 303 8.70 13.86 2.92
N PRO A 304 9.68 12.94 2.93
CA PRO A 304 10.08 12.22 1.73
C PRO A 304 9.03 11.15 1.35
N GLY A 305 9.38 10.28 0.39
CA GLY A 305 8.65 9.05 0.10
C GLY A 305 8.97 7.92 1.09
N TRP A 306 9.21 6.71 0.58
CA TRP A 306 9.30 5.54 1.46
C TRP A 306 10.47 5.59 2.46
N ASN A 307 11.64 6.03 2.00
CA ASN A 307 12.87 6.07 2.78
C ASN A 307 12.91 7.31 3.69
N ASP A 308 12.49 7.14 4.93
CA ASP A 308 12.41 8.22 5.89
C ASP A 308 13.80 8.80 6.25
N ALA A 309 14.89 8.07 6.03
CA ALA A 309 16.24 8.58 6.25
C ALA A 309 16.66 9.67 5.23
N MET A 310 15.91 9.80 4.14
CA MET A 310 16.04 10.88 3.13
C MET A 310 15.25 12.14 3.54
N ASN A 311 15.08 12.38 4.84
CA ASN A 311 14.27 13.47 5.39
C ASN A 311 14.78 14.89 5.09
N GLY A 312 15.94 15.05 4.44
CA GLY A 312 16.43 16.34 3.97
C GLY A 312 15.98 16.69 2.55
N LEU A 313 15.52 15.71 1.75
CA LEU A 313 15.06 15.93 0.38
C LEU A 313 13.97 17.01 0.24
N PRO A 314 12.94 17.09 1.11
CA PRO A 314 11.96 18.18 1.03
C PRO A 314 12.59 19.57 1.02
N GLY A 315 13.70 19.76 1.76
CA GLY A 315 14.47 21.00 1.80
C GLY A 315 15.20 21.34 0.51
N LEU A 316 15.59 20.32 -0.23
CA LEU A 316 16.38 20.37 -1.47
C LEU A 316 15.50 20.41 -2.73
N PHE A 317 14.24 20.83 -2.58
CA PHE A 317 13.25 20.75 -3.65
C PHE A 317 13.15 19.33 -4.23
N GLY A 318 13.34 18.32 -3.37
CA GLY A 318 13.43 16.93 -3.80
C GLY A 318 12.13 16.42 -4.39
N SER A 319 12.24 15.53 -5.37
CA SER A 319 11.13 14.82 -5.98
C SER A 319 11.40 13.32 -6.07
N GLY A 320 10.31 12.55 -6.12
CA GLY A 320 10.33 11.10 -6.18
C GLY A 320 9.84 10.54 -7.51
N VAL A 321 10.67 9.70 -8.13
CA VAL A 321 10.34 9.01 -9.40
C VAL A 321 9.47 7.77 -9.15
N SER A 322 9.67 7.13 -8.00
CA SER A 322 8.88 5.98 -7.52
C SER A 322 7.38 6.27 -7.52
N GLU A 323 7.01 7.42 -6.96
CA GLU A 323 5.62 7.86 -6.82
C GLU A 323 5.01 8.25 -8.17
N LEU A 324 5.83 8.71 -9.12
CA LEU A 324 5.38 9.03 -10.48
C LEU A 324 4.90 7.77 -11.22
N PHE A 325 5.58 6.62 -11.08
CA PHE A 325 5.13 5.37 -11.69
C PHE A 325 3.80 4.88 -11.09
N GLU A 326 3.62 5.05 -9.79
CA GLU A 326 2.36 4.69 -9.11
C GLU A 326 1.22 5.66 -9.47
N LEU A 327 1.52 6.95 -9.66
CA LEU A 327 0.57 7.94 -10.20
C LEU A 327 0.14 7.57 -11.62
N HIS A 328 1.09 7.20 -12.49
CA HIS A 328 0.78 6.75 -13.85
C HIS A 328 -0.13 5.51 -13.84
N LYS A 329 0.16 4.53 -12.98
CA LYS A 329 -0.66 3.32 -12.81
C LYS A 329 -2.10 3.66 -12.40
N LEU A 330 -2.27 4.49 -11.36
CA LEU A 330 -3.59 4.92 -10.88
C LEU A 330 -4.35 5.75 -11.94
N LEU A 331 -3.67 6.67 -12.63
CA LEU A 331 -4.28 7.47 -13.68
C LEU A 331 -4.74 6.61 -14.86
N THR A 332 -3.91 5.65 -15.28
CA THR A 332 -4.26 4.69 -16.34
C THR A 332 -5.48 3.87 -15.96
N PHE A 333 -5.58 3.45 -14.68
CA PHE A 333 -6.77 2.80 -14.16
C PHE A 333 -8.01 3.69 -14.29
N LEU A 334 -7.98 4.94 -13.83
CA LEU A 334 -9.13 5.85 -13.88
C LEU A 334 -9.62 6.11 -15.32
N VAL A 335 -8.68 6.34 -16.25
CA VAL A 335 -8.99 6.46 -17.69
C VAL A 335 -9.71 5.21 -18.20
N LYS A 336 -9.18 4.01 -17.88
CA LYS A 336 -9.80 2.74 -18.27
C LYS A 336 -11.20 2.57 -17.68
N GLN A 337 -11.39 2.90 -16.40
CA GLN A 337 -12.71 2.75 -15.75
C GLN A 337 -13.74 3.70 -16.36
N THR A 338 -13.36 4.93 -16.71
CA THR A 338 -14.28 5.86 -17.38
C THR A 338 -14.68 5.35 -18.76
N GLN A 339 -13.74 4.81 -19.54
CA GLN A 339 -14.04 4.19 -20.83
C GLN A 339 -14.96 2.98 -20.69
N THR A 340 -14.70 2.13 -19.67
CA THR A 340 -15.45 0.89 -19.43
C THR A 340 -16.89 1.16 -19.04
N PHE A 341 -17.13 2.11 -18.12
CA PHE A 341 -18.46 2.34 -17.57
C PHE A 341 -19.22 3.51 -18.20
N SER A 342 -18.52 4.37 -18.95
CA SER A 342 -19.09 5.52 -19.68
C SER A 342 -20.09 6.36 -18.85
N PRO A 343 -19.72 6.79 -17.61
CA PRO A 343 -20.60 7.63 -16.80
C PRO A 343 -20.80 9.02 -17.44
N THR A 344 -21.92 9.69 -17.14
CA THR A 344 -22.33 10.93 -17.82
C THR A 344 -21.87 12.20 -17.09
N SER A 345 -22.07 12.26 -15.78
CA SER A 345 -21.61 13.38 -14.93
C SER A 345 -21.17 12.90 -13.55
N THR A 346 -20.36 13.71 -12.88
CA THR A 346 -20.03 13.52 -11.46
C THR A 346 -20.08 14.84 -10.71
N VAL A 347 -20.32 14.77 -9.40
CA VAL A 347 -20.29 15.95 -8.52
C VAL A 347 -18.88 16.09 -7.93
N VAL A 348 -18.32 17.30 -8.01
CA VAL A 348 -17.00 17.65 -7.49
C VAL A 348 -17.07 18.92 -6.63
N LEU A 349 -16.00 19.22 -5.90
CA LEU A 349 -15.86 20.52 -5.24
C LEU A 349 -15.80 21.63 -6.31
N ALA A 350 -16.49 22.75 -6.12
CA ALA A 350 -16.48 23.86 -7.09
C ALA A 350 -15.05 24.37 -7.43
N PRO A 351 -14.10 24.47 -6.47
CA PRO A 351 -12.70 24.75 -6.79
C PRO A 351 -12.06 23.71 -7.73
N LEU A 352 -12.41 22.43 -7.62
CA LEU A 352 -11.89 21.38 -8.51
C LEU A 352 -12.46 21.52 -9.92
N CYS A 353 -13.75 21.88 -10.06
CA CYS A 353 -14.34 22.20 -11.37
C CYS A 353 -13.57 23.35 -12.05
N THR A 354 -13.27 24.41 -11.30
CA THR A 354 -12.46 25.54 -11.81
C THR A 354 -11.07 25.09 -12.26
N LEU A 355 -10.40 24.26 -11.45
CA LEU A 355 -9.08 23.72 -11.80
C LEU A 355 -9.13 22.83 -13.05
N LEU A 356 -10.11 21.92 -13.15
CA LEU A 356 -10.28 21.04 -14.31
C LEU A 356 -10.46 21.83 -15.60
N ASN A 357 -11.28 22.89 -15.58
CA ASN A 357 -11.45 23.78 -16.74
C ASN A 357 -10.14 24.48 -17.12
N ARG A 358 -9.38 24.98 -16.14
CA ARG A 358 -8.07 25.60 -16.40
C ARG A 358 -7.07 24.60 -17.01
N MET A 359 -7.13 23.34 -16.60
CA MET A 359 -6.23 22.29 -17.10
C MET A 359 -6.45 21.91 -18.57
N THR A 360 -7.61 22.18 -19.18
CA THR A 360 -7.86 21.83 -20.60
C THR A 360 -6.92 22.58 -21.53
N GLU A 361 -6.65 23.86 -21.25
CA GLU A 361 -5.80 24.73 -22.08
C GLU A 361 -4.37 24.88 -21.54
N MET A 362 -4.08 24.39 -20.33
CA MET A 362 -2.77 24.55 -19.68
C MET A 362 -1.64 23.79 -20.39
N ASP A 363 -0.46 24.41 -20.58
CA ASP A 363 0.75 23.66 -20.93
C ASP A 363 1.34 23.02 -19.67
N PHE A 364 1.18 21.70 -19.53
CA PHE A 364 1.70 20.97 -18.39
C PHE A 364 3.23 20.91 -18.30
N LYS A 365 3.99 21.48 -19.25
CA LYS A 365 5.44 21.64 -19.10
C LYS A 365 5.83 22.85 -18.25
N ILE A 366 4.95 23.84 -18.10
CA ILE A 366 5.22 25.07 -17.36
C ILE A 366 4.99 24.83 -15.87
N PHE A 367 6.07 24.69 -15.10
CA PHE A 367 6.02 24.41 -13.66
C PHE A 367 5.21 25.43 -12.87
N ASP A 368 5.46 26.72 -13.08
CA ASP A 368 4.79 27.78 -12.33
C ASP A 368 3.29 27.84 -12.60
N ASP A 369 2.85 27.59 -13.83
CA ASP A 369 1.42 27.56 -14.16
C ASP A 369 0.71 26.43 -13.42
N ARG A 370 1.35 25.25 -13.31
CA ARG A 370 0.80 24.13 -12.56
C ARG A 370 0.73 24.44 -11.07
N MET A 371 1.85 24.87 -10.49
CA MET A 371 1.94 25.14 -9.06
C MET A 371 1.01 26.27 -8.62
N SER A 372 0.98 27.39 -9.36
CA SER A 372 0.07 28.50 -9.04
C SER A 372 -1.39 28.07 -9.11
N ALA A 373 -1.78 27.28 -10.12
CA ALA A 373 -3.15 26.75 -10.21
C ALA A 373 -3.51 25.81 -9.05
N LEU A 374 -2.56 25.00 -8.59
CA LEU A 374 -2.74 24.14 -7.43
C LEU A 374 -2.84 24.94 -6.12
N GLU A 375 -2.04 26.00 -5.98
CA GLU A 375 -2.07 26.91 -4.84
C GLU A 375 -3.40 27.69 -4.77
N ASP A 376 -3.88 28.21 -5.91
CA ASP A 376 -5.20 28.84 -6.03
C ASP A 376 -6.32 27.88 -5.59
N TYR A 377 -6.25 26.62 -6.05
CA TYR A 377 -7.18 25.56 -5.65
C TYR A 377 -7.13 25.30 -4.14
N ARG A 378 -5.94 25.17 -3.57
CA ARG A 378 -5.73 24.90 -2.13
C ARG A 378 -6.21 26.05 -1.26
N GLU A 379 -6.04 27.30 -1.69
CA GLU A 379 -6.59 28.46 -1.01
C GLU A 379 -8.13 28.47 -1.06
N ALA A 380 -8.72 28.10 -2.20
CA ALA A 380 -10.16 28.07 -2.37
C ALA A 380 -10.86 26.97 -1.55
N ILE A 381 -10.22 25.83 -1.30
CA ILE A 381 -10.81 24.77 -0.45
C ILE A 381 -10.81 25.08 1.05
N GLU A 382 -10.12 26.15 1.46
CA GLU A 382 -10.14 26.68 2.82
C GLU A 382 -11.27 27.69 3.07
N GLN A 383 -12.00 28.07 2.01
CA GLN A 383 -13.16 28.95 2.07
C GLN A 383 -14.47 28.13 2.18
N PRO A 384 -15.63 28.76 2.49
CA PRO A 384 -16.91 28.05 2.47
C PRO A 384 -17.16 27.35 1.13
N LEU A 385 -17.35 26.03 1.18
CA LEU A 385 -17.38 25.18 0.00
C LEU A 385 -18.79 24.96 -0.55
N SER A 386 -18.84 24.83 -1.88
CA SER A 386 -19.97 24.31 -2.65
C SER A 386 -19.50 23.19 -3.57
N THR A 387 -20.46 22.45 -4.11
CA THR A 387 -20.23 21.38 -5.08
C THR A 387 -20.82 21.74 -6.44
N GLU A 388 -20.19 21.28 -7.52
CA GLU A 388 -20.66 21.47 -8.90
C GLU A 388 -20.73 20.14 -9.64
N SER A 389 -21.70 20.03 -10.55
CA SER A 389 -21.78 18.90 -11.48
C SER A 389 -20.87 19.16 -12.68
N VAL A 390 -20.05 18.17 -13.02
CA VAL A 390 -19.10 18.21 -14.13
C VAL A 390 -19.37 17.04 -15.07
N SER A 391 -19.33 17.29 -16.38
CA SER A 391 -19.45 16.23 -17.38
C SER A 391 -18.20 15.35 -17.40
N TYR A 392 -18.39 14.06 -17.65
CA TYR A 392 -17.25 13.17 -17.82
C TYR A 392 -16.44 13.46 -19.09
N ASP A 393 -16.98 14.21 -20.05
CA ASP A 393 -16.20 14.70 -21.19
C ASP A 393 -15.07 15.65 -20.75
N LEU A 394 -15.35 16.57 -19.83
CA LEU A 394 -14.33 17.44 -19.25
C LEU A 394 -13.30 16.61 -18.47
N VAL A 395 -13.78 15.71 -17.59
CA VAL A 395 -12.91 14.83 -16.80
C VAL A 395 -12.01 14.00 -17.70
N ASN A 396 -12.57 13.33 -18.72
CA ASN A 396 -11.83 12.52 -19.67
C ASN A 396 -10.80 13.34 -20.45
N THR A 397 -11.15 14.55 -20.87
CA THR A 397 -10.23 15.44 -21.57
C THR A 397 -8.99 15.70 -20.72
N VAL A 398 -9.19 16.07 -19.45
CA VAL A 398 -8.11 16.34 -18.51
C VAL A 398 -7.30 15.07 -18.19
N LEU A 399 -7.97 13.96 -17.84
CA LEU A 399 -7.30 12.71 -17.49
C LEU A 399 -6.46 12.15 -18.65
N ASN A 400 -6.98 12.17 -19.89
CA ASN A 400 -6.22 11.72 -21.05
C ASN A 400 -5.03 12.62 -21.36
N LYS A 401 -5.16 13.95 -21.18
CA LYS A 401 -4.06 14.89 -21.35
C LYS A 401 -2.97 14.67 -20.30
N MET A 402 -3.34 14.48 -19.04
CA MET A 402 -2.40 14.11 -17.97
C MET A 402 -1.71 12.78 -18.28
N LYS A 403 -2.46 11.79 -18.76
CA LYS A 403 -1.92 10.47 -19.10
C LYS A 403 -0.92 10.56 -20.24
N ALA A 404 -1.24 11.29 -21.31
CA ALA A 404 -0.33 11.51 -22.42
C ALA A 404 0.98 12.20 -21.98
N HIS A 405 0.91 13.13 -21.02
CA HIS A 405 2.09 13.75 -20.43
C HIS A 405 2.94 12.74 -19.64
N LEU A 406 2.33 11.93 -18.78
CA LEU A 406 3.05 10.91 -18.02
C LEU A 406 3.58 9.77 -18.91
N ASP A 407 2.89 9.41 -20.00
CA ASP A 407 3.35 8.43 -20.98
C ASP A 407 4.67 8.88 -21.64
N GLN A 408 4.83 10.18 -21.90
CA GLN A 408 6.09 10.75 -22.42
C GLN A 408 7.21 10.65 -21.38
N THR A 409 6.93 10.99 -20.11
CA THR A 409 7.90 10.84 -19.01
C THR A 409 8.28 9.38 -18.80
N LEU A 410 7.33 8.45 -18.88
CA LEU A 410 7.59 7.01 -18.78
C LEU A 410 8.50 6.54 -19.91
N ALA A 411 8.21 6.93 -21.16
CA ALA A 411 9.04 6.59 -22.30
C ALA A 411 10.48 7.10 -22.15
N TYR A 412 10.69 8.28 -21.55
CA TYR A 412 12.02 8.76 -21.19
C TYR A 412 12.72 7.82 -20.21
N TYR A 413 12.07 7.42 -19.11
CA TYR A 413 12.66 6.50 -18.14
C TYR A 413 12.97 5.13 -18.71
N GLU A 414 12.19 4.67 -19.69
CA GLU A 414 12.44 3.41 -20.39
C GLU A 414 13.70 3.44 -21.25
N THR A 415 14.21 4.62 -21.60
CA THR A 415 15.51 4.76 -22.28
C THR A 415 16.72 4.59 -21.34
N LEU A 416 16.50 4.65 -20.03
CA LEU A 416 17.58 4.51 -19.05
C LEU A 416 17.84 3.04 -18.71
N ASP A 417 19.09 2.75 -18.36
CA ASP A 417 19.50 1.44 -17.83
C ASP A 417 19.02 1.26 -16.39
N ILE A 418 19.16 2.32 -15.57
CA ILE A 418 18.72 2.37 -14.17
C ILE A 418 18.03 3.71 -13.94
N MET A 419 16.88 3.66 -13.27
CA MET A 419 16.08 4.85 -12.97
C MET A 419 16.56 5.52 -11.68
N PRO A 420 16.75 6.85 -11.67
CA PRO A 420 16.97 7.58 -10.43
C PRO A 420 15.71 7.43 -9.56
N THR A 421 15.90 7.30 -8.25
CA THR A 421 14.76 7.31 -7.31
C THR A 421 14.40 8.72 -6.90
N TYR A 422 15.41 9.54 -6.65
CA TYR A 422 15.25 10.91 -6.20
C TYR A 422 15.91 11.86 -7.18
N ILE A 423 15.29 13.02 -7.35
CA ILE A 423 15.87 14.17 -8.06
C ILE A 423 15.83 15.33 -7.07
N THR A 424 16.88 16.13 -7.03
CA THR A 424 16.89 17.38 -6.26
C THR A 424 17.11 18.55 -7.19
N TYR A 425 16.75 19.75 -6.75
CA TYR A 425 16.88 20.96 -7.55
C TYR A 425 17.54 22.07 -6.73
N GLU A 426 18.34 22.88 -7.40
CA GLU A 426 18.86 24.14 -6.86
C GLU A 426 18.19 25.31 -7.58
N ALA A 427 17.88 26.38 -6.84
CA ALA A 427 17.35 27.60 -7.44
C ALA A 427 18.47 28.32 -8.19
N LYS A 428 18.33 28.46 -9.50
CA LYS A 428 19.31 29.15 -10.35
C LYS A 428 19.03 30.64 -10.40
N ASP A 429 17.78 31.02 -10.62
CA ASP A 429 17.31 32.40 -10.61
C ASP A 429 16.15 32.56 -9.62
N TYR A 430 16.19 33.64 -8.85
CA TYR A 430 15.15 33.97 -7.87
C TYR A 430 15.08 35.48 -7.61
N HIS A 431 13.98 35.94 -7.04
CA HIS A 431 13.87 37.28 -6.48
C HIS A 431 13.33 37.24 -5.06
N VAL A 432 13.75 38.21 -4.24
CA VAL A 432 13.25 38.36 -2.87
C VAL A 432 11.85 38.95 -2.93
N LEU A 433 10.88 38.24 -2.36
CA LEU A 433 9.49 38.69 -2.23
C LEU A 433 9.32 39.59 -1.02
N ARG A 434 9.86 39.17 0.12
CA ARG A 434 9.78 39.88 1.40
C ARG A 434 10.83 39.37 2.38
N GLU A 435 11.08 40.15 3.42
CA GLU A 435 11.94 39.77 4.54
C GLU A 435 11.16 39.89 5.86
N GLU A 436 11.21 38.85 6.70
CA GLU A 436 10.59 38.84 8.03
C GLU A 436 11.55 38.20 9.04
N ASN A 437 11.86 38.91 10.13
CA ASN A 437 12.73 38.42 11.22
C ASN A 437 14.05 37.79 10.70
N ASP A 438 14.77 38.52 9.83
CA ASP A 438 16.02 38.09 9.18
C ASP A 438 15.90 36.87 8.24
N ILE A 439 14.68 36.51 7.84
CA ILE A 439 14.40 35.45 6.86
C ILE A 439 13.87 36.09 5.57
N ALA A 440 14.60 35.91 4.47
CA ALA A 440 14.17 36.35 3.15
C ALA A 440 13.36 35.23 2.45
N PHE A 441 12.11 35.52 2.13
CA PHE A 441 11.25 34.67 1.31
C PHE A 441 11.46 35.02 -0.15
N VAL A 442 11.55 34.00 -1.01
CA VAL A 442 11.89 34.19 -2.42
C VAL A 442 10.87 33.53 -3.34
N GLU A 443 10.76 34.07 -4.54
CA GLU A 443 10.16 33.38 -5.68
C GLU A 443 11.31 32.87 -6.56
N VAL A 444 11.29 31.57 -6.84
CA VAL A 444 12.28 30.92 -7.70
C VAL A 444 11.73 30.88 -9.12
N THR A 445 12.45 31.43 -10.08
CA THR A 445 12.01 31.53 -11.48
C THR A 445 12.69 30.49 -12.37
N SER A 446 13.78 29.87 -11.91
CA SER A 446 14.40 28.76 -12.63
C SER A 446 15.11 27.79 -11.68
N PHE A 447 15.08 26.52 -12.04
CA PHE A 447 15.69 25.42 -11.29
C PHE A 447 16.77 24.73 -12.12
N GLU A 448 17.77 24.19 -11.45
CA GLU A 448 18.77 23.29 -12.03
C GLU A 448 18.74 21.96 -11.28
N SER A 449 18.51 20.85 -11.99
CA SER A 449 18.51 19.52 -11.38
C SER A 449 19.92 19.11 -10.91
N LYS A 450 19.96 18.38 -9.80
CA LYS A 450 21.17 17.79 -9.23
C LYS A 450 20.97 16.29 -9.08
N SER A 451 22.03 15.55 -9.38
CA SER A 451 22.04 14.10 -9.29
C SER A 451 22.06 13.66 -7.83
N VAL A 452 21.20 12.70 -7.49
CA VAL A 452 21.27 11.91 -6.27
C VAL A 452 21.79 10.52 -6.67
N PRO A 453 22.68 9.88 -5.88
CA PRO A 453 23.07 8.50 -6.14
C PRO A 453 21.85 7.58 -6.30
N PHE A 454 21.99 6.53 -7.10
CA PHE A 454 20.86 5.64 -7.38
C PHE A 454 20.40 4.86 -6.13
N PHE A 455 19.09 4.66 -6.03
CA PHE A 455 18.44 3.81 -5.05
C PHE A 455 17.63 2.73 -5.76
N LEU A 456 17.39 1.61 -5.06
CA LEU A 456 16.65 0.49 -5.61
C LEU A 456 15.16 0.80 -5.84
N GLU A 457 14.61 1.75 -5.09
CA GLU A 457 13.17 1.92 -4.93
C GLU A 457 12.43 2.22 -6.24
N ALA A 458 12.88 3.20 -7.04
CA ALA A 458 12.19 3.51 -8.30
C ALA A 458 12.20 2.33 -9.27
N ASN A 459 13.29 1.55 -9.28
CA ASN A 459 13.40 0.34 -10.10
C ASN A 459 12.41 -0.74 -9.60
N ALA A 460 12.28 -0.94 -8.28
CA ALA A 460 11.29 -1.85 -7.71
C ALA A 460 9.84 -1.42 -8.03
N ARG A 461 9.55 -0.12 -7.96
CA ARG A 461 8.23 0.44 -8.27
C ARG A 461 7.91 0.37 -9.75
N TYR A 462 8.88 0.68 -10.62
CA TYR A 462 8.74 0.51 -12.06
C TYR A 462 8.36 -0.94 -12.41
N LEU A 463 9.11 -1.91 -11.88
CA LEU A 463 8.84 -3.34 -12.08
C LEU A 463 7.41 -3.74 -11.65
N LYS A 464 6.97 -3.29 -10.48
CA LYS A 464 5.64 -3.61 -9.95
C LYS A 464 4.50 -2.94 -10.74
N SER A 465 4.74 -1.73 -11.25
CA SER A 465 3.63 -0.86 -11.67
C SER A 465 3.44 -0.78 -13.17
N VAL A 466 4.52 -0.63 -13.95
CA VAL A 466 4.44 -0.25 -15.37
C VAL A 466 5.34 -1.06 -16.30
N ALA A 467 6.28 -1.86 -15.77
CA ALA A 467 7.22 -2.62 -16.59
C ALA A 467 6.57 -3.71 -17.45
N SER A 468 7.03 -3.84 -18.68
CA SER A 468 6.85 -5.07 -19.48
C SER A 468 7.80 -6.17 -19.00
N LYS A 469 7.51 -7.43 -19.37
CA LYS A 469 8.37 -8.59 -19.09
C LYS A 469 9.79 -8.39 -19.62
N GLU A 470 9.91 -7.91 -20.86
CA GLU A 470 11.19 -7.71 -21.54
C GLU A 470 12.02 -6.61 -20.88
N LYS A 471 11.38 -5.48 -20.53
CA LYS A 471 12.08 -4.40 -19.86
C LYS A 471 12.44 -4.77 -18.43
N ALA A 472 11.60 -5.55 -17.74
CA ALA A 472 11.89 -6.07 -16.41
C ALA A 472 13.17 -6.93 -16.39
N LYS A 473 13.31 -7.86 -17.35
CA LYS A 473 14.52 -8.70 -17.50
C LYS A 473 15.77 -7.86 -17.77
N THR A 474 15.66 -6.88 -18.65
CA THR A 474 16.78 -5.98 -18.98
C THR A 474 17.19 -5.15 -17.77
N LEU A 475 16.23 -4.49 -17.12
CA LEU A 475 16.47 -3.70 -15.90
C LEU A 475 17.06 -4.57 -14.78
N HIS A 476 16.61 -5.81 -14.63
CA HIS A 476 17.15 -6.73 -13.63
C HIS A 476 18.64 -6.98 -13.81
N LYS A 477 19.06 -7.23 -15.04
CA LYS A 477 20.47 -7.39 -15.38
C LYS A 477 21.27 -6.13 -15.06
N GLU A 478 20.77 -4.95 -15.45
CA GLU A 478 21.45 -3.68 -15.21
C GLU A 478 21.59 -3.37 -13.70
N VAL A 479 20.55 -3.62 -12.91
CA VAL A 479 20.59 -3.48 -11.44
C VAL A 479 21.63 -4.43 -10.84
N LYS A 480 21.69 -5.70 -11.26
CA LYS A 480 22.69 -6.67 -10.79
C LYS A 480 24.13 -6.29 -11.15
N SER A 481 24.35 -5.57 -12.25
CA SER A 481 25.67 -5.05 -12.62
C SER A 481 26.02 -3.70 -11.98
N SER A 482 25.12 -3.12 -11.20
CA SER A 482 25.28 -1.80 -10.61
C SER A 482 25.81 -1.86 -9.18
N ASP A 483 26.25 -0.70 -8.69
CA ASP A 483 26.62 -0.49 -7.29
C ASP A 483 25.46 -0.63 -6.30
N ILE A 484 24.21 -0.83 -6.75
CA ILE A 484 23.05 -1.13 -5.88
C ILE A 484 23.02 -2.62 -5.53
N TYR A 485 23.75 -3.48 -6.26
CA TYR A 485 23.88 -4.89 -5.94
C TYR A 485 25.10 -5.17 -5.06
N ASP A 486 24.96 -6.11 -4.13
CA ASP A 486 26.05 -6.61 -3.31
C ASP A 486 26.60 -7.90 -3.93
N ASP A 487 27.73 -7.81 -4.65
CA ASP A 487 28.33 -8.98 -5.33
C ASP A 487 28.76 -10.08 -4.37
N LYS A 488 29.17 -9.74 -3.14
CA LYS A 488 29.65 -10.70 -2.16
C LYS A 488 28.49 -11.53 -1.62
N LEU A 489 27.40 -10.87 -1.23
CA LEU A 489 26.23 -11.49 -0.62
C LEU A 489 25.19 -11.92 -1.66
N LYS A 490 25.30 -11.44 -2.90
CA LYS A 490 24.34 -11.62 -3.99
C LYS A 490 22.95 -11.05 -3.66
N MET A 491 22.93 -9.91 -2.98
CA MET A 491 21.70 -9.28 -2.48
C MET A 491 21.56 -7.83 -2.94
N PHE A 492 20.31 -7.34 -3.04
CA PHE A 492 20.06 -5.95 -3.40
C PHE A 492 20.19 -5.02 -2.19
N LYS A 493 21.00 -3.97 -2.34
CA LYS A 493 21.15 -2.90 -1.35
C LYS A 493 20.12 -1.79 -1.59
N THR A 494 19.90 -0.96 -0.57
CA THR A 494 19.01 0.21 -0.68
C THR A 494 19.51 1.23 -1.69
N SER A 495 20.84 1.43 -1.76
CA SER A 495 21.47 2.47 -2.58
C SER A 495 22.87 2.09 -3.07
N ALA A 496 23.30 2.81 -4.11
CA ALA A 496 24.70 3.00 -4.47
C ALA A 496 25.46 3.80 -3.38
N PRO A 497 26.81 3.86 -3.45
CA PRO A 497 27.64 4.62 -2.51
C PRO A 497 27.20 6.05 -2.30
N LEU A 498 27.07 6.46 -1.04
CA LEU A 498 26.72 7.82 -0.65
C LEU A 498 27.94 8.64 -0.21
N ASP A 499 29.17 8.19 -0.44
CA ASP A 499 30.38 8.82 0.10
C ASP A 499 30.54 10.29 -0.27
N HIS A 500 30.21 10.63 -1.52
CA HIS A 500 30.26 11.99 -2.05
C HIS A 500 28.92 12.75 -1.98
N ALA A 501 27.90 12.14 -1.38
CA ALA A 501 26.59 12.76 -1.23
C ALA A 501 26.58 13.77 -0.08
N SER A 502 25.77 14.83 -0.22
CA SER A 502 25.62 15.87 0.81
C SER A 502 24.93 15.33 2.07
N TYR A 503 25.33 15.84 3.24
CA TYR A 503 24.61 15.64 4.50
C TYR A 503 23.20 16.26 4.48
N GLU A 504 22.93 17.19 3.56
CA GLU A 504 21.59 17.75 3.36
C GLU A 504 20.57 16.73 2.82
N LEU A 505 20.99 15.57 2.31
CA LEU A 505 20.03 14.53 1.88
C LEU A 505 19.22 13.98 3.07
N GLY A 506 19.74 14.10 4.29
CA GLY A 506 19.09 13.63 5.50
C GLY A 506 20.00 12.73 6.34
N ARG A 507 19.41 12.16 7.39
CA ARG A 507 20.15 11.31 8.35
C ARG A 507 20.80 10.08 7.72
N ILE A 508 20.34 9.65 6.53
CA ILE A 508 20.93 8.52 5.81
C ILE A 508 22.45 8.66 5.66
N LYS A 509 22.94 9.88 5.41
CA LYS A 509 24.36 10.14 5.18
C LYS A 509 25.18 10.03 6.47
N ALA A 510 24.55 10.18 7.63
CA ALA A 510 25.19 10.03 8.94
C ALA A 510 25.40 8.55 9.33
N PHE A 511 24.65 7.62 8.73
CA PHE A 511 24.85 6.20 9.00
C PHE A 511 26.15 5.69 8.40
N THR A 512 26.71 4.67 9.03
CA THR A 512 27.81 3.87 8.47
C THR A 512 27.32 3.18 7.19
N ALA A 513 28.17 3.08 6.16
CA ALA A 513 27.83 2.32 4.96
C ALA A 513 27.50 0.87 5.33
N GLY A 514 26.48 0.28 4.69
CA GLY A 514 26.02 -1.07 5.03
C GLY A 514 25.27 -1.16 6.36
N TRP A 515 24.72 -0.05 6.88
CA TRP A 515 23.97 0.00 8.14
C TRP A 515 22.69 0.81 8.00
N LEU A 516 21.60 0.34 8.64
CA LEU A 516 20.27 0.95 8.56
C LEU A 516 19.89 1.24 7.09
N GLU A 517 19.35 2.39 6.72
CA GLU A 517 18.94 2.65 5.34
C GLU A 517 20.12 2.92 4.37
N ARG A 518 21.34 3.18 4.86
CA ARG A 518 22.50 3.50 4.01
C ARG A 518 23.19 2.24 3.51
N GLU A 519 23.05 1.96 2.21
CA GLU A 519 23.79 0.90 1.50
C GLU A 519 23.69 -0.49 2.15
N SER A 520 22.74 -0.71 3.05
CA SER A 520 22.45 -2.02 3.63
C SER A 520 21.54 -2.82 2.70
N ILE A 521 21.30 -4.08 3.03
CA ILE A 521 20.25 -4.88 2.42
C ILE A 521 18.98 -4.67 3.25
N PHE A 522 18.21 -3.63 2.93
CA PHE A 522 16.98 -3.33 3.65
C PHE A 522 15.85 -4.22 3.14
N LEU A 523 15.50 -5.23 3.93
CA LEU A 523 14.75 -6.40 3.49
C LEU A 523 13.41 -6.04 2.87
N HIS A 524 12.73 -5.01 3.40
CA HIS A 524 11.46 -4.55 2.83
C HIS A 524 11.62 -4.06 1.38
N MET A 525 12.68 -3.30 1.08
CA MET A 525 12.92 -2.82 -0.29
C MET A 525 13.40 -3.94 -1.21
N THR A 526 14.26 -4.84 -0.69
CA THR A 526 14.66 -6.06 -1.40
C THR A 526 13.42 -6.88 -1.80
N TYR A 527 12.46 -7.06 -0.90
CA TYR A 527 11.25 -7.83 -1.20
C TYR A 527 10.26 -7.10 -2.10
N LYS A 528 10.20 -5.76 -2.06
CA LYS A 528 9.48 -4.97 -3.07
C LYS A 528 10.05 -5.22 -4.47
N TYR A 529 11.38 -5.31 -4.57
CA TYR A 529 12.05 -5.60 -5.84
C TYR A 529 11.76 -7.02 -6.33
N LEU A 530 11.84 -8.03 -5.45
CA LEU A 530 11.43 -9.41 -5.76
C LEU A 530 9.96 -9.49 -6.19
N LEU A 531 9.06 -8.80 -5.46
CA LEU A 531 7.65 -8.69 -5.85
C LEU A 531 7.50 -8.05 -7.24
N GLY A 532 8.28 -7.02 -7.55
CA GLY A 532 8.31 -6.41 -8.87
C GLY A 532 8.66 -7.40 -9.99
N LEU A 533 9.63 -8.30 -9.77
CA LEU A 533 10.03 -9.32 -10.76
C LEU A 533 8.89 -10.30 -11.06
N ILE A 534 8.23 -10.84 -10.04
CA ILE A 534 7.12 -11.77 -10.25
C ILE A 534 5.90 -11.07 -10.85
N VAL A 535 5.60 -9.83 -10.46
CA VAL A 535 4.46 -9.05 -10.99
C VAL A 535 4.65 -8.70 -12.47
N SER A 536 5.89 -8.42 -12.89
CA SER A 536 6.23 -8.12 -14.29
C SER A 536 6.40 -9.35 -15.18
N GLY A 537 6.32 -10.57 -14.62
CA GLY A 537 6.47 -11.82 -15.36
C GLY A 537 7.91 -12.24 -15.63
N ALA A 538 8.89 -11.63 -14.96
CA ALA A 538 10.29 -12.04 -14.95
C ALA A 538 10.51 -13.24 -13.99
N TYR A 539 9.79 -14.34 -14.23
CA TYR A 539 9.68 -15.46 -13.30
C TYR A 539 11.01 -16.18 -13.07
N ASP A 540 11.81 -16.42 -14.12
CA ASP A 540 13.12 -17.06 -13.95
C ASP A 540 14.06 -16.21 -13.10
N ASP A 541 14.12 -14.91 -13.38
CA ASP A 541 14.91 -13.94 -12.62
C ASP A 541 14.44 -13.86 -11.16
N PHE A 542 13.12 -13.90 -10.93
CA PHE A 542 12.55 -14.01 -9.59
C PHE A 542 13.04 -15.27 -8.87
N TYR A 543 12.88 -16.44 -9.47
CA TYR A 543 13.25 -17.72 -8.85
C TYR A 543 14.76 -17.85 -8.63
N GLU A 544 15.60 -17.24 -9.47
CA GLU A 544 17.05 -17.13 -9.22
C GLU A 544 17.31 -16.20 -8.02
N ALA A 545 16.71 -15.01 -8.01
CA ALA A 545 16.99 -13.99 -7.01
C ALA A 545 16.56 -14.42 -5.59
N ILE A 546 15.44 -15.13 -5.45
CA ILE A 546 14.97 -15.55 -4.11
C ILE A 546 15.96 -16.45 -3.38
N GLN A 547 16.76 -17.25 -4.09
CA GLN A 547 17.72 -18.19 -3.50
C GLN A 547 18.78 -17.52 -2.62
N THR A 548 19.08 -16.24 -2.89
CA THR A 548 20.05 -15.47 -2.10
C THR A 548 19.44 -14.25 -1.43
N ASN A 549 18.19 -13.90 -1.72
CA ASN A 549 17.55 -12.69 -1.19
C ASN A 549 16.44 -12.98 -0.18
N MET A 550 15.81 -14.16 -0.20
CA MET A 550 14.81 -14.53 0.80
C MET A 550 15.47 -15.16 2.03
N ILE A 551 15.05 -14.70 3.21
CA ILE A 551 15.65 -15.09 4.50
C ILE A 551 15.66 -16.60 4.73
N CYS A 552 14.61 -17.31 4.32
CA CYS A 552 14.50 -18.76 4.49
C CYS A 552 15.55 -19.58 3.72
N PHE A 553 16.16 -19.01 2.67
CA PHE A 553 17.22 -19.70 1.91
C PHE A 553 18.64 -19.29 2.30
N LEU A 554 18.79 -18.40 3.29
CA LEU A 554 20.10 -17.95 3.75
C LEU A 554 20.74 -18.97 4.70
N ASP A 555 22.06 -18.87 4.83
CA ASP A 555 22.79 -19.57 5.87
C ASP A 555 22.47 -18.97 7.26
N GLU A 556 21.95 -19.79 8.17
CA GLU A 556 21.56 -19.36 9.52
C GLU A 556 22.73 -18.80 10.32
N GLY A 557 23.94 -19.36 10.14
CA GLY A 557 25.16 -18.90 10.82
C GLY A 557 25.60 -17.51 10.37
N VAL A 558 25.45 -17.20 9.09
CA VAL A 558 25.71 -15.85 8.54
C VAL A 558 24.60 -14.88 8.92
N TYR A 559 23.33 -15.29 8.81
CA TYR A 559 22.18 -14.45 9.16
C TYR A 559 22.15 -14.12 10.66
N GLY A 560 22.64 -15.04 11.50
CA GLY A 560 22.79 -14.86 12.94
C GLY A 560 21.49 -14.87 13.73
N ARG A 561 20.39 -15.30 13.09
CA ARG A 561 19.02 -15.40 13.64
C ARG A 561 18.30 -16.58 12.96
N SER A 562 17.11 -16.93 13.43
CA SER A 562 16.32 -17.98 12.77
C SER A 562 15.93 -17.55 11.36
N THR A 563 16.14 -18.41 10.37
CA THR A 563 15.76 -18.13 8.97
C THR A 563 14.25 -18.24 8.73
N LEU A 564 13.45 -18.48 9.78
CA LEU A 564 12.00 -18.35 9.76
C LEU A 564 11.50 -16.93 10.09
N GLU A 565 12.36 -16.07 10.65
CA GLU A 565 11.99 -14.70 11.04
C GLU A 565 12.66 -13.63 10.17
N ASN A 566 11.85 -12.71 9.67
CA ASN A 566 12.36 -11.53 8.98
C ASN A 566 12.99 -10.54 9.95
N SER A 567 13.97 -9.79 9.44
CA SER A 567 14.54 -8.60 10.07
C SER A 567 14.25 -7.35 9.24
N SER A 568 14.54 -6.16 9.75
CA SER A 568 14.41 -4.92 8.97
C SER A 568 15.47 -4.86 7.88
N PHE A 569 16.73 -5.15 8.24
CA PHE A 569 17.86 -5.09 7.31
C PHE A 569 18.96 -6.07 7.67
N LEU A 570 19.79 -6.41 6.68
CA LEU A 570 21.06 -7.12 6.85
C LEU A 570 22.20 -6.15 6.61
N ALA A 571 23.26 -6.25 7.40
CA ALA A 571 24.47 -5.48 7.14
C ALA A 571 25.14 -5.98 5.84
N SER A 572 25.31 -5.09 4.87
CA SER A 572 25.87 -5.45 3.57
C SER A 572 27.38 -5.63 3.63
N SER A 573 27.99 -6.06 2.52
CA SER A 573 29.44 -6.15 2.39
C SER A 573 30.15 -4.80 2.38
N LYS A 574 29.41 -3.69 2.36
CA LYS A 574 29.94 -2.33 2.50
C LYS A 574 30.12 -1.90 3.96
N ASN A 575 29.63 -2.69 4.91
CA ASN A 575 29.92 -2.44 6.32
C ASN A 575 31.44 -2.53 6.57
N PRO A 576 32.04 -1.64 7.38
CA PRO A 576 33.46 -1.72 7.67
C PRO A 576 33.83 -2.93 8.55
N ASP A 577 32.88 -3.52 9.28
CA ASP A 577 33.11 -4.71 10.09
C ASP A 577 32.72 -5.99 9.33
N PRO A 578 33.70 -6.76 8.81
CA PRO A 578 33.44 -7.97 8.03
C PRO A 578 32.71 -9.07 8.80
N ARG A 579 32.69 -9.00 10.14
CA ARG A 579 31.99 -9.98 10.99
C ARG A 579 30.47 -9.83 10.93
N LEU A 580 29.98 -8.65 10.52
CA LEU A 580 28.54 -8.37 10.46
C LEU A 580 27.95 -8.67 9.07
N HIS A 581 28.77 -8.97 8.06
CA HIS A 581 28.30 -9.07 6.67
C HIS A 581 27.28 -10.21 6.51
N GLY A 582 26.05 -9.87 6.16
CA GLY A 582 24.92 -10.80 6.03
C GLY A 582 24.10 -11.00 7.31
N GLN A 583 24.52 -10.42 8.45
CA GLN A 583 23.81 -10.55 9.71
C GLN A 583 22.54 -9.69 9.73
N GLY A 584 21.44 -10.25 10.22
CA GLY A 584 20.14 -9.58 10.34
C GLY A 584 19.97 -8.75 11.62
N PHE A 585 19.37 -7.56 11.48
CA PHE A 585 19.13 -6.61 12.56
C PHE A 585 17.70 -6.09 12.59
N VAL A 586 17.20 -5.82 13.80
CA VAL A 586 15.86 -5.33 14.08
C VAL A 586 14.81 -6.37 13.66
N ALA A 587 14.65 -7.39 14.50
CA ALA A 587 13.82 -8.55 14.19
C ALA A 587 12.31 -8.23 14.12
N ARG A 588 11.62 -9.07 13.34
CA ARG A 588 10.17 -9.17 13.21
C ARG A 588 9.48 -7.88 12.79
N LEU A 589 8.16 -7.97 12.54
CA LEU A 589 7.28 -6.82 12.22
C LEU A 589 7.78 -5.92 11.08
N SER A 590 8.62 -6.47 10.21
CA SER A 590 9.19 -5.79 9.05
C SER A 590 8.18 -5.75 7.92
N GLY A 591 8.26 -4.72 7.06
CA GLY A 591 7.36 -4.59 5.90
C GLY A 591 7.56 -5.68 4.87
N SER A 592 8.68 -6.40 4.94
CA SER A 592 8.96 -7.57 4.10
C SER A 592 7.90 -8.65 4.22
N THR A 593 7.21 -8.81 5.35
CA THR A 593 6.17 -9.85 5.49
C THR A 593 4.94 -9.57 4.64
N ALA A 594 4.53 -8.30 4.52
CA ALA A 594 3.46 -7.90 3.60
C ALA A 594 3.82 -8.18 2.14
N GLU A 595 5.08 -7.93 1.76
CA GLU A 595 5.61 -8.27 0.44
C GLU A 595 5.68 -9.79 0.22
N MET A 596 6.03 -10.58 1.24
CA MET A 596 6.03 -12.04 1.17
C MET A 596 4.63 -12.61 0.93
N ILE A 597 3.61 -12.10 1.61
CA ILE A 597 2.21 -12.53 1.39
C ILE A 597 1.75 -12.18 -0.02
N SER A 598 2.16 -11.02 -0.55
CA SER A 598 1.90 -10.70 -1.96
C SER A 598 2.63 -11.68 -2.88
N MET A 599 3.92 -11.97 -2.67
CA MET A 599 4.63 -12.95 -3.49
C MET A 599 3.96 -14.32 -3.43
N TRP A 600 3.55 -14.80 -2.25
CA TRP A 600 2.74 -16.02 -2.09
C TRP A 600 1.47 -15.99 -2.95
N ARG A 601 0.67 -14.93 -2.88
CA ARG A 601 -0.53 -14.78 -3.73
C ARG A 601 -0.17 -14.93 -5.21
N TYR A 602 0.85 -14.22 -5.70
CA TYR A 602 1.23 -14.26 -7.11
C TYR A 602 1.80 -15.63 -7.52
N MET A 603 2.55 -16.29 -6.63
CA MET A 603 3.12 -17.62 -6.88
C MET A 603 2.04 -18.70 -6.95
N PHE A 604 1.09 -18.72 -6.01
CA PHE A 604 0.16 -19.84 -5.88
C PHE A 604 -1.22 -19.59 -6.46
N LEU A 605 -1.68 -18.34 -6.59
CA LEU A 605 -3.03 -18.03 -7.06
C LEU A 605 -3.00 -17.26 -8.39
N GLY A 606 -2.04 -16.36 -8.53
CA GLY A 606 -1.86 -15.49 -9.68
C GLY A 606 -2.33 -14.05 -9.42
N LYS A 607 -2.24 -13.20 -10.46
CA LYS A 607 -2.55 -11.76 -10.36
C LYS A 607 -4.03 -11.49 -10.13
N ASN A 608 -4.89 -11.97 -11.03
CA ASN A 608 -6.34 -11.84 -10.94
C ASN A 608 -6.92 -13.24 -10.95
N ILE A 609 -7.74 -13.57 -9.95
CA ILE A 609 -8.39 -14.89 -9.86
C ILE A 609 -9.86 -14.84 -10.29
N PHE A 610 -10.46 -13.64 -10.35
CA PHE A 610 -11.76 -13.43 -10.97
C PHE A 610 -11.67 -12.44 -12.14
N SER A 611 -12.53 -12.65 -13.14
CA SER A 611 -12.80 -11.73 -14.23
C SER A 611 -14.30 -11.67 -14.53
N TYR A 612 -14.76 -10.58 -15.13
CA TYR A 612 -16.15 -10.39 -15.52
C TYR A 612 -16.21 -9.82 -16.94
N ASP A 613 -17.03 -10.43 -17.79
CA ASP A 613 -17.18 -10.05 -19.21
C ASP A 613 -18.44 -9.20 -19.49
N GLY A 614 -19.23 -8.90 -18.45
CA GLY A 614 -20.52 -8.22 -18.58
C GLY A 614 -21.72 -9.14 -18.45
N GLU A 615 -21.52 -10.46 -18.54
CA GLU A 615 -22.59 -11.46 -18.41
C GLU A 615 -22.33 -12.40 -17.25
N SER A 616 -21.12 -12.94 -17.13
CA SER A 616 -20.80 -14.01 -16.18
C SER A 616 -19.48 -13.79 -15.45
N LEU A 617 -19.47 -14.14 -14.16
CA LEU A 617 -18.25 -14.17 -13.37
C LEU A 617 -17.42 -15.41 -13.77
N SER A 618 -16.13 -15.24 -14.00
CA SER A 618 -15.20 -16.34 -14.24
C SER A 618 -14.10 -16.37 -13.19
N PHE A 619 -13.79 -17.57 -12.71
CA PHE A 619 -12.69 -17.86 -11.79
C PHE A 619 -11.60 -18.66 -12.50
N GLN A 620 -10.34 -18.24 -12.34
CA GLN A 620 -9.19 -18.93 -12.90
C GLN A 620 -7.98 -18.76 -11.99
N LEU A 621 -7.33 -19.88 -11.65
CA LEU A 621 -6.02 -19.85 -10.99
C LEU A 621 -4.89 -19.94 -12.02
N LYS A 622 -3.82 -19.17 -11.80
CA LYS A 622 -2.60 -19.17 -12.62
C LYS A 622 -1.37 -19.28 -11.72
N PRO A 623 -1.04 -20.49 -11.23
CA PRO A 623 0.16 -20.68 -10.41
C PRO A 623 1.40 -20.36 -11.23
N ASN A 624 2.38 -19.67 -10.63
CA ASN A 624 3.66 -19.32 -11.21
C ASN A 624 4.78 -20.01 -10.41
N LEU A 625 4.86 -21.34 -10.50
CA LEU A 625 5.70 -22.23 -9.71
C LEU A 625 6.74 -22.94 -10.56
N LYS A 626 7.94 -23.13 -10.00
CA LYS A 626 8.92 -24.07 -10.56
C LYS A 626 8.44 -25.51 -10.36
N VAL A 627 8.69 -26.39 -11.33
CA VAL A 627 8.24 -27.79 -11.27
C VAL A 627 8.82 -28.55 -10.06
N ASN A 628 10.03 -28.19 -9.63
CA ASN A 628 10.69 -28.81 -8.48
C ASN A 628 10.08 -28.43 -7.12
N TRP A 629 9.11 -27.50 -7.08
CA TRP A 629 8.37 -27.17 -5.86
C TRP A 629 7.20 -28.13 -5.61
N PHE A 630 6.86 -29.00 -6.57
CA PHE A 630 5.85 -30.04 -6.39
C PHE A 630 6.42 -31.22 -5.60
N ASN A 631 5.79 -31.55 -4.48
CA ASN A 631 6.11 -32.73 -3.69
C ASN A 631 5.21 -33.89 -4.14
N ASN A 632 5.81 -34.97 -4.68
CA ASN A 632 5.05 -36.09 -5.25
C ASN A 632 3.97 -35.61 -6.24
N GLN A 633 4.33 -34.69 -7.14
CA GLN A 633 3.44 -34.11 -8.17
C GLN A 633 2.29 -33.25 -7.60
N ARG A 634 2.38 -32.85 -6.32
CA ARG A 634 1.35 -32.07 -5.65
C ARG A 634 1.92 -30.83 -4.94
N VAL A 635 1.16 -29.74 -5.00
CA VAL A 635 1.32 -28.56 -4.14
C VAL A 635 -0.06 -28.25 -3.54
N THR A 636 -0.11 -27.86 -2.27
CA THR A 636 -1.35 -27.35 -1.66
C THR A 636 -1.17 -25.96 -1.08
N THR A 637 -2.23 -25.16 -1.09
CA THR A 637 -2.29 -23.83 -0.47
C THR A 637 -3.73 -23.55 -0.03
N MET A 638 -3.96 -22.41 0.62
CA MET A 638 -5.28 -21.93 1.02
C MET A 638 -5.78 -20.79 0.13
N LEU A 639 -7.09 -20.74 -0.08
CA LEU A 639 -7.83 -19.61 -0.63
C LEU A 639 -8.98 -19.26 0.33
N PHE A 640 -9.18 -17.95 0.57
CA PHE A 640 -10.22 -17.44 1.48
C PHE A 640 -10.20 -18.07 2.87
N SER A 641 -8.99 -18.40 3.36
CA SER A 641 -8.70 -19.04 4.65
C SER A 641 -9.30 -20.44 4.87
N THR A 642 -10.30 -20.84 4.09
CA THR A 642 -11.10 -22.05 4.34
C THR A 642 -11.17 -23.01 3.16
N ILE A 643 -10.71 -22.60 1.97
CA ILE A 643 -10.75 -23.42 0.76
C ILE A 643 -9.35 -24.00 0.53
N GLU A 644 -9.21 -25.32 0.62
CA GLU A 644 -7.96 -25.98 0.27
C GLU A 644 -7.83 -26.03 -1.26
N VAL A 645 -6.73 -25.50 -1.80
CA VAL A 645 -6.38 -25.59 -3.23
C VAL A 645 -5.30 -26.63 -3.40
N ILE A 646 -5.55 -27.62 -4.27
CA ILE A 646 -4.66 -28.75 -4.53
C ILE A 646 -4.27 -28.74 -6.00
N TYR A 647 -3.01 -28.40 -6.30
CA TYR A 647 -2.46 -28.52 -7.64
C TYR A 647 -1.90 -29.93 -7.87
N GLU A 648 -2.30 -30.58 -8.96
CA GLU A 648 -1.71 -31.82 -9.45
C GLU A 648 -1.05 -31.60 -10.80
N TYR A 649 0.24 -31.94 -10.89
CA TYR A 649 1.02 -31.71 -12.10
C TYR A 649 2.11 -32.76 -12.30
N LEU A 650 2.06 -33.39 -13.48
CA LEU A 650 2.95 -34.48 -13.91
C LEU A 650 3.99 -34.04 -14.95
N GLY A 651 3.96 -32.77 -15.34
CA GLY A 651 4.85 -32.23 -16.37
C GLY A 651 6.28 -31.99 -15.87
N LYS A 652 7.09 -31.47 -16.78
CA LYS A 652 8.50 -31.11 -16.58
C LYS A 652 8.75 -29.61 -16.77
N LYS A 653 7.83 -28.90 -17.41
CA LYS A 653 7.87 -27.45 -17.61
C LYS A 653 7.47 -26.72 -16.34
N ASP A 654 7.88 -25.47 -16.20
CA ASP A 654 7.45 -24.66 -15.07
C ASP A 654 6.01 -24.17 -15.31
N THR A 655 5.22 -23.93 -14.26
CA THR A 655 3.79 -23.65 -14.45
C THR A 655 3.51 -22.28 -15.08
N PHE A 656 4.52 -21.43 -15.16
CA PHE A 656 4.48 -20.14 -15.83
C PHE A 656 4.98 -20.19 -17.28
N ASP A 657 5.36 -21.37 -17.79
CA ASP A 657 5.63 -21.57 -19.23
C ASP A 657 4.31 -21.52 -20.00
N ASP A 658 4.31 -20.88 -21.19
CA ASP A 658 3.10 -20.66 -22.00
C ASP A 658 2.40 -21.98 -22.42
N ASP A 659 3.13 -23.10 -22.41
CA ASP A 659 2.63 -24.42 -22.72
C ASP A 659 1.92 -25.10 -21.54
N VAL A 660 2.02 -24.57 -20.31
CA VAL A 660 1.35 -25.15 -19.14
C VAL A 660 0.02 -24.44 -18.90
N TYR A 661 -1.03 -25.21 -18.72
CA TYR A 661 -2.38 -24.68 -18.52
C TYR A 661 -3.19 -25.53 -17.54
N VAL A 662 -4.22 -24.91 -16.95
CA VAL A 662 -5.21 -25.64 -16.15
C VAL A 662 -6.13 -26.41 -17.08
N SER A 663 -6.14 -27.73 -16.97
CA SER A 663 -6.98 -28.58 -17.81
C SER A 663 -8.32 -28.94 -17.18
N GLN A 664 -8.40 -28.89 -15.84
CA GLN A 664 -9.57 -29.31 -15.10
C GLN A 664 -9.60 -28.69 -13.69
N TYR A 665 -10.81 -28.34 -13.25
CA TYR A 665 -11.14 -28.09 -11.84
C TYR A 665 -12.06 -29.19 -11.32
N GLU A 666 -11.84 -29.62 -10.08
CA GLU A 666 -12.74 -30.45 -9.30
C GLU A 666 -13.11 -29.67 -8.04
N LEU A 667 -14.38 -29.31 -7.92
CA LEU A 667 -14.93 -28.44 -6.88
C LEU A 667 -15.77 -29.27 -5.91
N LYS A 668 -15.40 -29.27 -4.64
CA LYS A 668 -16.14 -29.97 -3.58
C LYS A 668 -16.80 -28.97 -2.65
N ASP A 669 -18.11 -29.09 -2.49
CA ASP A 669 -18.89 -28.20 -1.63
C ASP A 669 -18.99 -28.68 -0.17
N LYS A 670 -19.61 -27.85 0.67
CA LYS A 670 -19.88 -28.15 2.09
C LYS A 670 -20.76 -29.38 2.34
N HIS A 671 -21.51 -29.83 1.32
CA HIS A 671 -22.35 -31.03 1.39
C HIS A 671 -21.62 -32.30 0.92
N GLY A 672 -20.36 -32.16 0.49
CA GLY A 672 -19.55 -33.25 -0.06
C GLY A 672 -19.84 -33.57 -1.51
N GLN A 673 -20.68 -32.78 -2.19
CA GLN A 673 -20.91 -32.93 -3.63
C GLN A 673 -19.69 -32.42 -4.39
N THR A 674 -19.27 -33.19 -5.41
CA THR A 674 -18.11 -32.88 -6.24
C THR A 674 -18.56 -32.60 -7.67
N ASN A 675 -18.10 -31.48 -8.24
CA ASN A 675 -18.38 -31.08 -9.61
C ASN A 675 -17.06 -30.98 -10.40
N ILE A 676 -17.02 -31.56 -11.60
CA ILE A 676 -15.83 -31.57 -12.46
C ILE A 676 -16.05 -30.65 -13.64
N ILE A 677 -15.10 -29.75 -13.87
CA ILE A 677 -15.13 -28.74 -14.92
C ILE A 677 -13.87 -28.92 -15.78
N GLN A 678 -14.03 -29.39 -17.01
CA GLN A 678 -12.94 -29.58 -17.96
C GLN A 678 -12.70 -28.29 -18.77
N SER A 679 -12.12 -27.29 -18.11
CA SER A 679 -11.85 -25.97 -18.67
C SER A 679 -10.68 -25.30 -17.95
N GLU A 680 -10.07 -24.32 -18.61
CA GLU A 680 -9.06 -23.43 -18.01
C GLU A 680 -9.65 -22.49 -16.94
N SER A 681 -10.97 -22.29 -16.95
CA SER A 681 -11.70 -21.45 -15.99
C SER A 681 -13.04 -22.05 -15.58
N VAL A 682 -13.50 -21.64 -14.40
CA VAL A 682 -14.84 -21.90 -13.84
C VAL A 682 -15.70 -20.68 -14.12
N ILE A 683 -16.94 -20.85 -14.59
CA ILE A 683 -17.79 -19.73 -15.04
C ILE A 683 -19.17 -19.80 -14.37
N GLY A 684 -19.78 -18.64 -14.12
CA GLY A 684 -21.15 -18.50 -13.64
C GLY A 684 -21.31 -18.93 -12.18
N SER A 685 -22.37 -19.68 -11.89
CA SER A 685 -22.76 -20.04 -10.52
C SER A 685 -21.64 -20.74 -9.74
N PHE A 686 -20.83 -21.59 -10.36
CA PHE A 686 -19.70 -22.23 -9.67
C PHE A 686 -18.60 -21.24 -9.28
N ALA A 687 -18.36 -20.19 -10.07
CA ALA A 687 -17.42 -19.13 -9.70
C ALA A 687 -17.96 -18.32 -8.51
N GLU A 688 -19.26 -18.06 -8.49
CA GLU A 688 -19.94 -17.42 -7.34
C GLU A 688 -19.86 -18.28 -6.08
N MET A 689 -20.09 -19.60 -6.18
CA MET A 689 -19.95 -20.53 -5.07
C MET A 689 -18.53 -20.51 -4.47
N ILE A 690 -17.49 -20.43 -5.31
CA ILE A 690 -16.10 -20.28 -4.83
C ILE A 690 -15.95 -18.96 -4.06
N ARG A 691 -16.38 -17.84 -4.65
CA ARG A 691 -16.29 -16.51 -4.01
C ARG A 691 -17.06 -16.41 -2.69
N ASN A 692 -18.21 -17.09 -2.61
CA ASN A 692 -19.07 -17.12 -1.43
C ASN A 692 -18.62 -18.15 -0.37
N LYS A 693 -17.45 -18.78 -0.56
CA LYS A 693 -16.90 -19.83 0.33
C LYS A 693 -17.88 -21.01 0.50
N GLU A 694 -18.65 -21.35 -0.53
CA GLU A 694 -19.54 -22.53 -0.55
C GLU A 694 -18.78 -23.81 -0.98
N ILE A 695 -17.69 -23.63 -1.71
CA ILE A 695 -16.67 -24.64 -1.99
C ILE A 695 -15.69 -24.71 -0.82
N ILE A 696 -15.28 -25.93 -0.45
CA ILE A 696 -14.31 -26.18 0.64
C ILE A 696 -12.97 -26.73 0.13
N GLU A 697 -12.95 -27.28 -1.08
CA GLU A 697 -11.75 -27.88 -1.70
C GLU A 697 -11.82 -27.68 -3.21
N ILE A 698 -10.71 -27.20 -3.80
CA ILE A 698 -10.52 -26.99 -5.23
C ILE A 698 -9.30 -27.78 -5.67
N LYS A 699 -9.51 -28.88 -6.40
CA LYS A 699 -8.43 -29.61 -7.04
C LYS A 699 -8.25 -29.13 -8.48
N VAL A 700 -7.01 -28.82 -8.83
CA VAL A 700 -6.61 -28.21 -10.11
C VAL A 700 -5.61 -29.12 -10.81
N VAL A 701 -5.97 -29.59 -12.01
CA VAL A 701 -5.10 -30.47 -12.80
C VAL A 701 -4.41 -29.67 -13.89
N LEU A 702 -3.09 -29.53 -13.80
CA LEU A 702 -2.25 -28.86 -14.79
C LEU A 702 -1.78 -29.85 -15.87
N LYS A 703 -1.67 -29.38 -17.12
CA LYS A 703 -1.13 -30.15 -18.24
C LYS A 703 -0.23 -29.30 -19.12
N GLU A 704 0.64 -29.98 -19.86
CA GLU A 704 1.41 -29.39 -20.95
C GLU A 704 0.62 -29.52 -22.27
N ARG A 705 0.60 -28.45 -23.06
CA ARG A 705 0.15 -28.48 -24.45
C ARG A 705 1.12 -29.38 -25.24
N SER A 706 0.55 -30.26 -26.07
CA SER A 706 1.27 -31.22 -26.91
C SER A 706 2.02 -30.57 -28.06
#